data_AF-A0A349ED40-F1
#
_entry.id   AF-A0A349ED40-F1
#
_cell.length_a   1.000
_cell.length_b   1.000
_cell.length_c   1.000
_cell.angle_alpha   90.00
_cell.angle_beta   90.00
_cell.angle_gamma   90.00
#
_symmetry.space_group_name_H-M   'P 1'
#
loop_
_entity.id
_entity.type
_entity.pdbx_description
1 polymer ?
#
loop_
_entity_poly.entity_id
_entity_poly.type
_entity_poly.pdbx_seq_one_letter_code
_entity_poly.pdbx_strand_id
1 'polypeptide(L)'
;MDSRGTIMRKMMVGGVVIVLLLLAGLVWLVPWQQSDKVISVTQPSATPEARYHLRLGLNISRGSALYAAAERFARLIAERSNGQALVTVHPDQELGYDEQMVEMARNGELDLILTPTAKLSPAIPAMQYADLPFYFSSREELYAMLDGEPGNLLLSKLGSIGLVGITFWENGFKHFTANHPLRTPEDFVGHRFRVMKSRLLMEQFEAMGSIPVPIDFHATYQALVDGAVSGQENPLVAIVGMRFHEVQKYLTLSSHAWLGYAFSASQTVFTQLPQSLRELIVNTARELTVWERQETARREAEFLQQIRQAGVEVIELTPEERQRFQERLAPLARTFAINIGYDLLAKTEELRLRQALPNLQPAPLIIGLNADLSSGAELAGAAILRGAELAIERINAAGGLLGRPVRLVAMNHLGNQARGLENLRTLAEWPGLVAVVGGLHSIVIMHELETIHQRQIPYLVPWAAAAKVVEHGYHPNYVFRLSLRDVDVAPFLLREALRVAADRKVAVLLERTDWGRSNEAALAGVIAEAGSDRVVIEWVNRGEHEFVPRLRVLQQRGVGAVVMATNFVESVHIVNAMAQLDHPLPILSHWGLTGGDFWTAAEKALRTVDLRFVQSAVLPTDRPALAQWITGYRAYYGLKPEQPVAALSGTLHSYELVQLLAQAIRQAGVADRAAIRDALEHLDHHQGVIRDYAAPFGPGRHEIAGGLPLHLARFNAQGQIVLAE
;
A
#
# COMPACT_ATOMS: atom_id res chain seq x y z
N MET A 1 -66.31 48.24 -4.48
CA MET A 1 -65.05 48.37 -5.25
C MET A 1 -64.66 46.95 -5.65
N ASP A 2 -65.46 46.23 -6.45
CA ASP A 2 -65.72 46.40 -7.89
C ASP A 2 -64.44 46.35 -8.72
N SER A 3 -64.25 45.58 -9.80
CA SER A 3 -64.86 44.37 -10.37
C SER A 3 -64.17 44.15 -11.74
N ARG A 4 -64.01 42.89 -12.18
CA ARG A 4 -63.98 42.44 -13.60
C ARG A 4 -62.78 42.95 -14.45
N GLY A 5 -62.27 42.27 -15.48
CA GLY A 5 -62.64 41.06 -16.20
C GLY A 5 -61.82 41.03 -17.50
N THR A 6 -61.32 39.85 -17.86
CA THR A 6 -61.28 39.19 -19.19
C THR A 6 -61.40 39.99 -20.51
N ILE A 7 -60.56 39.56 -21.47
CA ILE A 7 -60.81 39.39 -22.94
C ILE A 7 -60.51 40.55 -23.91
N MET A 8 -59.40 40.36 -24.64
CA MET A 8 -59.27 40.25 -26.11
C MET A 8 -59.65 41.43 -27.04
N ARG A 9 -58.66 41.76 -27.90
CA ARG A 9 -58.72 42.13 -29.33
C ARG A 9 -58.87 43.62 -29.69
N LYS A 10 -57.78 44.23 -30.17
CA LYS A 10 -57.55 44.64 -31.59
C LYS A 10 -56.45 45.73 -31.70
N MET A 11 -55.73 45.68 -32.83
CA MET A 11 -54.77 46.67 -33.38
C MET A 11 -53.41 46.65 -32.67
N MET A 12 -52.26 46.45 -33.34
CA MET A 12 -51.83 47.13 -34.56
C MET A 12 -50.67 46.33 -35.19
N VAL A 13 -50.91 45.76 -36.37
CA VAL A 13 -49.89 45.28 -37.33
C VAL A 13 -49.78 46.37 -38.38
N GLY A 14 -48.59 46.91 -38.63
CA GLY A 14 -48.40 47.94 -39.64
C GLY A 14 -47.06 48.65 -39.49
N GLY A 15 -45.98 47.99 -39.92
CA GLY A 15 -44.63 48.53 -39.82
C GLY A 15 -43.60 47.82 -40.69
N VAL A 16 -44.00 47.23 -41.81
CA VAL A 16 -43.13 46.77 -42.89
C VAL A 16 -43.95 46.94 -44.17
N VAL A 17 -43.57 47.85 -45.08
CA VAL A 17 -43.88 47.86 -46.53
C VAL A 17 -43.39 49.14 -47.25
N ILE A 18 -43.01 50.23 -46.57
CA ILE A 18 -42.63 51.48 -47.28
C ILE A 18 -41.12 51.76 -47.20
N VAL A 19 -40.30 50.85 -47.74
CA VAL A 19 -38.92 51.15 -48.18
C VAL A 19 -38.61 50.50 -49.55
N LEU A 20 -39.54 49.72 -50.13
CA LEU A 20 -39.28 48.87 -51.30
C LEU A 20 -39.78 49.40 -52.67
N LEU A 21 -40.19 50.67 -52.80
CA LEU A 21 -40.82 51.14 -54.07
C LEU A 21 -40.37 52.50 -54.61
N LEU A 22 -39.20 53.03 -54.23
CA LEU A 22 -38.66 54.28 -54.81
C LEU A 22 -37.15 54.27 -55.05
N LEU A 23 -36.62 53.16 -55.59
CA LEU A 23 -35.33 53.15 -56.29
C LEU A 23 -35.43 52.40 -57.63
N ALA A 24 -36.59 52.49 -58.28
CA ALA A 24 -36.78 52.12 -59.67
C ALA A 24 -36.86 53.41 -60.50
N GLY A 25 -35.76 53.81 -61.13
CA GLY A 25 -35.77 54.96 -62.04
C GLY A 25 -34.44 55.69 -62.19
N LEU A 26 -33.37 54.99 -62.56
CA LEU A 26 -32.21 55.59 -63.23
C LEU A 26 -31.51 54.50 -64.04
N VAL A 27 -32.04 54.31 -65.25
CA VAL A 27 -31.46 53.46 -66.29
C VAL A 27 -30.86 54.40 -67.36
N TRP A 28 -29.76 53.94 -67.96
CA TRP A 28 -29.10 54.40 -69.20
C TRP A 28 -27.98 55.44 -69.07
N LEU A 29 -26.74 54.96 -69.05
CA LEU A 29 -25.69 55.23 -70.07
C LEU A 29 -24.28 54.86 -69.57
N VAL A 30 -23.89 53.56 -69.55
CA VAL A 30 -22.48 53.14 -69.74
C VAL A 30 -22.47 51.72 -70.35
N PRO A 31 -21.68 51.41 -71.40
CA PRO A 31 -21.76 50.15 -72.14
C PRO A 31 -21.04 48.98 -71.45
N TRP A 32 -21.48 47.78 -71.83
CA TRP A 32 -21.07 46.47 -71.34
C TRP A 32 -19.59 46.12 -71.54
N GLN A 33 -18.98 45.52 -70.52
CA GLN A 33 -17.94 44.49 -70.67
C GLN A 33 -18.16 43.40 -69.60
N GLN A 34 -18.44 42.19 -70.06
CA GLN A 34 -18.66 40.98 -69.28
C GLN A 34 -17.42 40.57 -68.48
N SER A 35 -17.59 40.24 -67.20
CA SER A 35 -16.77 39.22 -66.55
C SER A 35 -17.66 38.39 -65.62
N ASP A 36 -17.82 37.11 -65.95
CA ASP A 36 -18.59 36.15 -65.17
C ASP A 36 -17.88 35.89 -63.84
N LYS A 37 -18.48 36.32 -62.73
CA LYS A 37 -18.15 35.80 -61.39
C LYS A 37 -19.39 35.15 -60.79
N VAL A 38 -19.39 33.83 -60.87
CA VAL A 38 -20.28 32.94 -60.12
C VAL A 38 -20.13 33.24 -58.62
N ILE A 39 -21.22 33.64 -57.97
CA ILE A 39 -21.29 33.76 -56.52
C ILE A 39 -21.44 32.33 -55.98
N SER A 40 -20.36 31.83 -55.37
CA SER A 40 -20.34 30.57 -54.64
C SER A 40 -21.22 30.68 -53.40
N VAL A 41 -22.22 29.81 -53.28
CA VAL A 41 -22.96 29.58 -52.03
C VAL A 41 -22.00 28.88 -51.08
N THR A 42 -21.55 29.58 -50.04
CA THR A 42 -20.75 29.00 -48.96
C THR A 42 -21.52 27.85 -48.31
N GLN A 43 -21.03 26.63 -48.46
CA GLN A 43 -21.48 25.48 -47.69
C GLN A 43 -21.29 25.72 -46.20
N PRO A 44 -22.08 25.06 -45.31
CA PRO A 44 -21.77 25.05 -43.89
C PRO A 44 -20.33 24.56 -43.72
N SER A 45 -19.51 25.31 -42.97
CA SER A 45 -18.15 24.89 -42.63
C SER A 45 -18.19 23.48 -42.06
N ALA A 46 -17.46 22.57 -42.70
CA ALA A 46 -17.20 21.23 -42.18
C ALA A 46 -16.80 21.35 -40.70
N THR A 47 -17.43 20.56 -39.84
CA THR A 47 -16.97 20.36 -38.46
C THR A 47 -15.48 19.99 -38.56
N PRO A 48 -14.56 20.69 -37.87
CA PRO A 48 -13.15 20.33 -37.96
C PRO A 48 -12.99 18.84 -37.61
N GLU A 49 -12.26 18.10 -38.45
CA GLU A 49 -11.93 16.69 -38.19
C GLU A 49 -11.26 16.60 -36.81
N ALA A 50 -11.73 15.66 -35.98
CA ALA A 50 -11.26 15.57 -34.61
C ALA A 50 -9.75 15.30 -34.60
N ARG A 51 -9.00 16.10 -33.85
CA ARG A 51 -7.54 15.99 -33.82
C ARG A 51 -7.06 14.78 -33.02
N TYR A 52 -7.86 14.34 -32.05
CA TYR A 52 -7.54 13.22 -31.18
C TYR A 52 -8.70 12.23 -31.16
N HIS A 53 -8.45 11.01 -31.65
CA HIS A 53 -9.39 9.89 -31.57
C HIS A 53 -8.87 8.91 -30.53
N LEU A 54 -9.54 8.84 -29.40
CA LEU A 54 -9.20 7.97 -28.28
C LEU A 54 -10.15 6.77 -28.24
N ARG A 55 -9.66 5.62 -27.81
CA ARG A 55 -10.44 4.40 -27.59
C ARG A 55 -10.50 4.10 -26.10
N LEU A 56 -11.69 3.76 -25.60
CA LEU A 56 -11.95 3.34 -24.22
C LEU A 56 -12.43 1.88 -24.20
N GLY A 57 -11.59 0.98 -23.72
CA GLY A 57 -11.93 -0.45 -23.56
C GLY A 57 -12.49 -0.78 -22.18
N LEU A 58 -13.54 -1.60 -22.13
CA LEU A 58 -14.16 -2.13 -20.90
C LEU A 58 -14.78 -3.51 -21.13
N ASN A 59 -14.82 -4.35 -20.09
CA ASN A 59 -15.28 -5.74 -20.20
C ASN A 59 -16.78 -5.98 -19.90
N ILE A 60 -17.48 -4.95 -19.44
CA ILE A 60 -18.84 -5.06 -18.91
C ILE A 60 -19.87 -4.68 -19.98
N SER A 61 -21.08 -5.22 -19.85
CA SER A 61 -22.14 -5.03 -20.82
C SER A 61 -22.76 -3.63 -20.85
N ARG A 62 -23.42 -3.36 -21.97
CA ARG A 62 -24.14 -2.10 -22.24
C ARG A 62 -25.26 -1.78 -21.23
N GLY A 63 -25.72 -2.77 -20.46
CA GLY A 63 -26.72 -2.58 -19.40
C GLY A 63 -26.16 -1.99 -18.10
N SER A 64 -24.84 -1.82 -17.97
CA SER A 64 -24.20 -1.35 -16.74
C SER A 64 -24.17 0.19 -16.60
N ALA A 65 -24.11 0.67 -15.36
CA ALA A 65 -23.87 2.08 -15.07
C ALA A 65 -22.47 2.53 -15.53
N LEU A 66 -21.46 1.64 -15.43
CA LEU A 66 -20.11 1.83 -15.97
C LEU A 66 -20.12 2.16 -17.47
N TYR A 67 -20.88 1.40 -18.29
CA TYR A 67 -21.01 1.71 -19.72
C TYR A 67 -21.73 3.05 -19.94
N ALA A 68 -22.80 3.32 -19.20
CA ALA A 68 -23.50 4.60 -19.30
C ALA A 68 -22.60 5.78 -18.92
N ALA A 69 -21.72 5.61 -17.93
CA ALA A 69 -20.71 6.59 -17.55
C ALA A 69 -19.63 6.76 -18.63
N ALA A 70 -19.19 5.68 -19.27
CA ALA A 70 -18.24 5.72 -20.38
C ALA A 70 -18.80 6.48 -21.60
N GLU A 71 -20.05 6.24 -21.98
CA GLU A 71 -20.74 6.97 -23.06
C GLU A 71 -20.92 8.45 -22.70
N ARG A 72 -21.33 8.73 -21.46
CA ARG A 72 -21.47 10.10 -20.97
C ARG A 72 -20.13 10.83 -20.93
N PHE A 73 -19.06 10.14 -20.53
CA PHE A 73 -17.69 10.64 -20.58
C PHE A 73 -17.30 10.99 -22.02
N ALA A 74 -17.49 10.07 -22.97
CA ALA A 74 -17.18 10.30 -24.38
C ALA A 74 -17.89 11.54 -24.95
N ARG A 75 -19.19 11.69 -24.65
CA ARG A 75 -19.97 12.87 -25.04
C ARG A 75 -19.42 14.16 -24.42
N LEU A 76 -19.15 14.16 -23.11
CA LEU A 76 -18.65 15.35 -22.42
C LEU A 76 -17.26 15.75 -22.91
N ILE A 77 -16.40 14.80 -23.27
CA ILE A 77 -15.10 15.10 -23.89
C ILE A 77 -15.30 15.78 -25.25
N ALA A 78 -16.19 15.25 -26.10
CA ALA A 78 -16.48 15.86 -27.39
C ALA A 78 -17.04 17.29 -27.25
N GLU A 79 -18.02 17.48 -26.36
CA GLU A 79 -18.64 18.79 -26.10
C GLU A 79 -17.63 19.80 -25.54
N ARG A 80 -16.92 19.44 -24.46
CA ARG A 80 -16.01 20.36 -23.74
C ARG A 80 -14.71 20.63 -24.50
N SER A 81 -14.32 19.75 -25.41
CA SER A 81 -13.18 19.98 -26.31
C SER A 81 -13.57 20.68 -27.61
N ASN A 82 -14.84 21.07 -27.80
CA ASN A 82 -15.37 21.61 -29.06
C ASN A 82 -15.06 20.70 -30.27
N GLY A 83 -15.20 19.39 -30.09
CA GLY A 83 -14.92 18.37 -31.11
C GLY A 83 -13.45 18.06 -31.35
N GLN A 84 -12.51 18.67 -30.62
CA GLN A 84 -11.08 18.40 -30.80
C GLN A 84 -10.68 16.98 -30.38
N ALA A 85 -11.40 16.39 -29.43
CA ALA A 85 -11.18 15.02 -28.97
C ALA A 85 -12.48 14.22 -29.02
N LEU A 86 -12.42 13.02 -29.59
CA LEU A 86 -13.51 12.05 -29.62
C LEU A 86 -13.06 10.77 -28.92
N VAL A 87 -13.95 10.18 -28.12
CA VAL A 87 -13.70 8.90 -27.43
C VAL A 87 -14.67 7.87 -28.00
N THR A 88 -14.14 6.73 -28.48
CA THR A 88 -14.94 5.58 -28.91
C THR A 88 -14.94 4.53 -27.79
N VAL A 89 -16.12 4.15 -27.33
CA VAL A 89 -16.28 3.17 -26.24
C VAL A 89 -16.45 1.77 -26.81
N HIS A 90 -15.65 0.83 -26.31
CA HIS A 90 -15.61 -0.58 -26.73
C HIS A 90 -15.96 -1.52 -25.56
N PRO A 91 -17.26 -1.80 -25.31
CA PRO A 91 -17.72 -2.65 -24.21
C PRO A 91 -17.51 -4.14 -24.48
N ASP A 92 -18.00 -5.00 -23.58
CA ASP A 92 -18.14 -6.45 -23.81
C ASP A 92 -16.85 -7.17 -24.28
N GLN A 93 -15.68 -6.67 -23.86
CA GLN A 93 -14.37 -7.20 -24.29
C GLN A 93 -14.18 -7.16 -25.83
N GLU A 94 -14.80 -6.20 -26.54
CA GLU A 94 -14.65 -6.00 -27.99
C GLU A 94 -13.19 -5.87 -28.44
N LEU A 95 -12.32 -5.36 -27.57
CA LEU A 95 -10.87 -5.20 -27.82
C LEU A 95 -10.00 -6.32 -27.22
N GLY A 96 -10.61 -7.35 -26.62
CA GLY A 96 -9.92 -8.47 -25.98
C GLY A 96 -10.14 -8.57 -24.47
N TYR A 97 -9.50 -9.58 -23.86
CA TYR A 97 -9.57 -9.80 -22.42
C TYR A 97 -8.89 -8.67 -21.64
N ASP A 98 -9.23 -8.50 -20.36
CA ASP A 98 -8.70 -7.42 -19.53
C ASP A 98 -7.15 -7.37 -19.49
N GLU A 99 -6.49 -8.54 -19.39
CA GLU A 99 -5.01 -8.62 -19.42
C GLU A 99 -4.43 -8.14 -20.76
N GLN A 100 -5.13 -8.40 -21.87
CA GLN A 100 -4.73 -7.96 -23.20
C GLN A 100 -4.94 -6.44 -23.37
N MET A 101 -6.08 -5.91 -22.93
CA MET A 101 -6.36 -4.48 -22.97
C MET A 101 -5.38 -3.68 -22.11
N VAL A 102 -5.00 -4.21 -20.95
CA VAL A 102 -3.92 -3.62 -20.14
C VAL A 102 -2.63 -3.59 -20.94
N GLU A 103 -2.19 -4.71 -21.53
CA GLU A 103 -0.95 -4.75 -22.32
C GLU A 103 -0.99 -3.82 -23.55
N MET A 104 -2.11 -3.75 -24.26
CA MET A 104 -2.31 -2.78 -25.34
C MET A 104 -2.13 -1.34 -24.83
N ALA A 105 -2.69 -1.01 -23.67
CA ALA A 105 -2.53 0.33 -23.08
C ALA A 105 -1.08 0.61 -22.68
N ARG A 106 -0.34 -0.37 -22.15
CA ARG A 106 1.09 -0.23 -21.81
C ARG A 106 1.92 0.11 -23.05
N ASN A 107 1.61 -0.53 -24.18
CA ASN A 107 2.30 -0.33 -25.45
C ASN A 107 1.80 0.91 -26.23
N GLY A 108 0.84 1.66 -25.69
CA GLY A 108 0.27 2.84 -26.34
C GLY A 108 -0.68 2.52 -27.49
N GLU A 109 -1.14 1.27 -27.60
CA GLU A 109 -2.11 0.83 -28.60
C GLU A 109 -3.54 1.11 -28.16
N LEU A 110 -3.82 1.21 -26.85
CA LEU A 110 -5.15 1.56 -26.31
C LEU A 110 -5.06 2.78 -25.39
N ASP A 111 -5.87 3.80 -25.65
CA ASP A 111 -5.72 5.11 -25.02
C ASP A 111 -6.24 5.14 -23.58
N LEU A 112 -7.45 4.64 -23.36
CA LEU A 112 -8.16 4.64 -22.08
C LEU A 112 -8.68 3.24 -21.78
N ILE A 113 -8.65 2.84 -20.51
CA ILE A 113 -9.15 1.54 -20.06
C ILE A 113 -9.93 1.68 -18.75
N LEU A 114 -10.95 0.84 -18.63
CA LEU A 114 -11.70 0.64 -17.40
C LEU A 114 -11.53 -0.82 -17.00
N THR A 115 -10.63 -1.09 -16.04
CA THR A 115 -10.23 -2.46 -15.66
C THR A 115 -10.67 -2.79 -14.23
N PRO A 116 -11.24 -3.99 -13.95
CA PRO A 116 -11.57 -4.39 -12.60
C PRO A 116 -10.34 -4.38 -11.67
N THR A 117 -10.49 -3.84 -10.46
CA THR A 117 -9.43 -3.82 -9.43
C THR A 117 -8.86 -5.22 -9.16
N ALA A 118 -9.74 -6.21 -9.04
CA ALA A 118 -9.38 -7.63 -8.87
C ALA A 118 -8.44 -8.15 -9.97
N LYS A 119 -8.64 -7.73 -11.23
CA LYS A 119 -7.86 -8.20 -12.39
C LYS A 119 -6.54 -7.45 -12.55
N LEU A 120 -6.38 -6.29 -11.92
CA LEU A 120 -5.10 -5.58 -11.82
C LEU A 120 -4.19 -6.16 -10.73
N SER A 121 -4.76 -6.91 -9.77
CA SER A 121 -4.01 -7.44 -8.62
C SER A 121 -2.77 -8.30 -8.94
N PRO A 122 -2.70 -9.09 -10.04
CA PRO A 122 -1.48 -9.83 -10.36
C PRO A 122 -0.30 -8.92 -10.71
N ALA A 123 -0.56 -7.76 -11.30
CA ALA A 123 0.47 -6.78 -11.68
C ALA A 123 0.68 -5.71 -10.59
N ILE A 124 -0.39 -5.34 -9.88
CA ILE A 124 -0.39 -4.36 -8.80
C ILE A 124 -1.13 -4.97 -7.60
N PRO A 125 -0.44 -5.75 -6.74
CA PRO A 125 -1.07 -6.43 -5.62
C PRO A 125 -1.87 -5.50 -4.68
N ALA A 126 -1.52 -4.21 -4.62
CA ALA A 126 -2.25 -3.16 -3.90
C ALA A 126 -3.72 -3.00 -4.33
N MET A 127 -4.07 -3.35 -5.57
CA MET A 127 -5.45 -3.24 -6.08
C MET A 127 -6.45 -4.17 -5.36
N GLN A 128 -5.96 -5.09 -4.53
CA GLN A 128 -6.78 -5.91 -3.64
C GLN A 128 -7.37 -5.13 -2.46
N TYR A 129 -6.96 -3.86 -2.24
CA TYR A 129 -7.40 -3.02 -1.12
C TYR A 129 -8.93 -2.94 -0.98
N ALA A 130 -9.63 -2.62 -2.06
CA ALA A 130 -11.08 -2.46 -2.05
C ALA A 130 -11.84 -3.81 -2.06
N ASP A 131 -11.13 -4.88 -2.43
CA ASP A 131 -11.65 -6.25 -2.50
C ASP A 131 -11.53 -6.99 -1.14
N LEU A 132 -10.95 -6.35 -0.10
CA LEU A 132 -10.83 -6.93 1.23
C LEU A 132 -12.22 -7.23 1.83
N PRO A 133 -12.52 -8.49 2.18
CA PRO A 133 -13.83 -8.86 2.67
C PRO A 133 -14.14 -8.24 4.03
N PHE A 134 -15.27 -7.54 4.09
CA PHE A 134 -15.84 -6.85 5.24
C PHE A 134 -14.92 -5.82 5.90
N TYR A 135 -13.86 -5.38 5.22
CA TYR A 135 -12.88 -4.45 5.77
C TYR A 135 -13.42 -3.01 5.89
N PHE A 136 -14.33 -2.62 5.01
CA PHE A 136 -15.07 -1.36 5.10
C PHE A 136 -16.45 -1.61 5.70
N SER A 137 -16.84 -0.76 6.65
CA SER A 137 -18.11 -0.85 7.34
C SER A 137 -19.28 -0.39 6.49
N SER A 138 -19.03 0.41 5.46
CA SER A 138 -20.04 1.05 4.62
C SER A 138 -19.52 1.48 3.24
N ARG A 139 -20.43 1.78 2.32
CA ARG A 139 -20.13 2.40 1.01
C ARG A 139 -19.47 3.76 1.19
N GLU A 140 -19.99 4.53 2.13
CA GLU A 140 -19.55 5.89 2.42
C GLU A 140 -18.11 5.92 2.92
N GLU A 141 -17.75 5.00 3.84
CA GLU A 141 -16.36 4.86 4.29
C GLU A 141 -15.45 4.45 3.14
N LEU A 142 -15.84 3.43 2.37
CA LEU A 142 -15.05 2.96 1.22
C LEU A 142 -14.80 4.11 0.21
N TYR A 143 -15.84 4.84 -0.18
CA TYR A 143 -15.72 5.97 -1.10
C TYR A 143 -14.83 7.07 -0.55
N ALA A 144 -14.98 7.42 0.73
CA ALA A 144 -14.12 8.41 1.37
C ALA A 144 -12.63 8.00 1.31
N MET A 145 -12.33 6.70 1.46
CA MET A 145 -10.96 6.20 1.34
C MET A 145 -10.47 6.20 -0.12
N LEU A 146 -11.29 5.74 -1.07
CA LEU A 146 -10.93 5.66 -2.50
C LEU A 146 -10.85 7.03 -3.18
N ASP A 147 -11.58 8.04 -2.70
CA ASP A 147 -11.53 9.40 -3.23
C ASP A 147 -10.49 10.27 -2.50
N GLY A 148 -10.02 9.81 -1.35
CA GLY A 148 -9.03 10.47 -0.50
C GLY A 148 -7.58 10.04 -0.75
N GLU A 149 -6.74 10.25 0.26
CA GLU A 149 -5.32 9.91 0.21
C GLU A 149 -5.05 8.41 -0.06
N PRO A 150 -5.76 7.44 0.57
CA PRO A 150 -5.57 6.01 0.26
C PRO A 150 -5.79 5.68 -1.22
N GLY A 151 -6.87 6.18 -1.82
CA GLY A 151 -7.14 5.95 -3.24
C GLY A 151 -6.13 6.61 -4.17
N ASN A 152 -5.64 7.81 -3.83
CA ASN A 152 -4.56 8.46 -4.60
C ASN A 152 -3.25 7.66 -4.54
N LEU A 153 -2.90 7.12 -3.38
CA LEU A 153 -1.76 6.20 -3.24
C LEU A 153 -1.95 4.97 -4.13
N LEU A 154 -3.16 4.39 -4.15
CA LEU A 154 -3.46 3.23 -4.98
C LEU A 154 -3.38 3.52 -6.48
N LEU A 155 -3.96 4.64 -6.93
CA LEU A 155 -3.90 5.08 -8.34
C LEU A 155 -2.47 5.38 -8.79
N SER A 156 -1.62 5.92 -7.92
CA SER A 156 -0.22 6.21 -8.26
C SER A 156 0.59 4.94 -8.61
N LYS A 157 0.23 3.79 -8.04
CA LYS A 157 0.91 2.51 -8.29
C LYS A 157 0.70 2.01 -9.74
N LEU A 158 -0.32 2.50 -10.45
CA LEU A 158 -0.52 2.22 -11.88
C LEU A 158 0.65 2.68 -12.76
N GLY A 159 1.39 3.70 -12.34
CA GLY A 159 2.59 4.16 -13.05
C GLY A 159 3.66 3.08 -13.20
N SER A 160 3.75 2.14 -12.25
CA SER A 160 4.72 1.03 -12.30
C SER A 160 4.51 0.08 -13.48
N ILE A 161 3.31 0.07 -14.06
CA ILE A 161 2.99 -0.72 -15.24
C ILE A 161 2.76 0.16 -16.48
N GLY A 162 3.07 1.46 -16.46
CA GLY A 162 2.92 2.34 -17.63
C GLY A 162 1.50 2.86 -17.83
N LEU A 163 0.71 2.95 -16.76
CA LEU A 163 -0.64 3.50 -16.77
C LEU A 163 -0.75 4.73 -15.87
N VAL A 164 -1.60 5.68 -16.25
CA VAL A 164 -1.98 6.82 -15.43
C VAL A 164 -3.33 6.52 -14.79
N GLY A 165 -3.36 6.33 -13.47
CA GLY A 165 -4.61 6.18 -12.71
C GLY A 165 -5.37 7.50 -12.60
N ILE A 166 -6.66 7.50 -12.93
CA ILE A 166 -7.49 8.71 -12.97
C ILE A 166 -8.49 8.76 -11.80
N THR A 167 -9.33 7.74 -11.67
CA THR A 167 -10.35 7.60 -10.62
C THR A 167 -10.84 6.14 -10.54
N PHE A 168 -11.69 5.84 -9.55
CA PHE A 168 -12.37 4.57 -9.40
C PHE A 168 -13.87 4.71 -9.62
N TRP A 169 -14.42 3.87 -10.51
CA TRP A 169 -15.85 3.72 -10.74
C TRP A 169 -16.36 2.40 -10.16
N GLU A 170 -17.63 2.35 -9.79
CA GLU A 170 -18.24 1.25 -9.07
C GLU A 170 -18.95 0.26 -9.98
N ASN A 171 -18.61 -1.02 -9.86
CA ASN A 171 -19.49 -2.07 -10.40
C ASN A 171 -20.60 -2.43 -9.41
N GLY A 172 -20.25 -2.50 -8.12
CA GLY A 172 -21.17 -2.75 -7.00
C GLY A 172 -20.53 -3.63 -5.94
N PHE A 173 -21.30 -3.95 -4.90
CA PHE A 173 -20.86 -4.90 -3.89
C PHE A 173 -21.11 -6.33 -4.34
N LYS A 174 -20.19 -7.24 -4.02
CA LYS A 174 -20.27 -8.65 -4.38
C LYS A 174 -21.24 -9.40 -3.44
N HIS A 175 -21.99 -10.30 -4.05
CA HIS A 175 -22.94 -11.20 -3.42
C HIS A 175 -22.67 -12.65 -3.82
N PHE A 176 -22.95 -13.59 -2.92
CA PHE A 176 -22.77 -15.01 -3.21
C PHE A 176 -24.00 -15.59 -3.90
N THR A 177 -23.79 -16.46 -4.88
CA THR A 177 -24.86 -17.33 -5.41
C THR A 177 -24.43 -18.79 -5.34
N ALA A 178 -25.40 -19.67 -5.16
CA ALA A 178 -25.21 -21.11 -5.23
C ALA A 178 -26.55 -21.83 -5.53
N ASN A 179 -26.50 -23.15 -5.63
CA ASN A 179 -27.68 -24.02 -5.71
C ASN A 179 -28.10 -24.61 -4.35
N HIS A 180 -27.55 -24.09 -3.26
CA HIS A 180 -27.94 -24.32 -1.87
C HIS A 180 -27.85 -22.99 -1.07
N PRO A 181 -28.55 -22.87 0.08
CA PRO A 181 -28.46 -21.66 0.92
C PRO A 181 -27.05 -21.42 1.45
N LEU A 182 -26.61 -20.16 1.49
CA LEU A 182 -25.33 -19.74 2.08
C LEU A 182 -25.59 -18.71 3.18
N ARG A 183 -25.77 -19.17 4.42
CA ARG A 183 -26.06 -18.30 5.57
C ARG A 183 -24.86 -18.07 6.46
N THR A 184 -23.92 -19.01 6.44
CA THR A 184 -22.81 -19.09 7.38
C THR A 184 -21.55 -19.57 6.65
N PRO A 185 -20.34 -19.31 7.18
CA PRO A 185 -19.11 -19.78 6.55
C PRO A 185 -19.06 -21.30 6.33
N GLU A 186 -19.72 -22.10 7.17
CA GLU A 186 -19.73 -23.56 7.08
C GLU A 186 -20.51 -24.07 5.86
N ASP A 187 -21.42 -23.28 5.31
CA ASP A 187 -22.18 -23.62 4.10
C ASP A 187 -21.30 -23.65 2.83
N PHE A 188 -20.04 -23.20 2.93
CA PHE A 188 -19.06 -23.20 1.85
C PHE A 188 -18.18 -24.46 1.86
N VAL A 189 -18.18 -25.24 2.95
CA VAL A 189 -17.22 -26.34 3.14
C VAL A 189 -17.37 -27.41 2.07
N GLY A 190 -16.27 -27.74 1.39
CA GLY A 190 -16.21 -28.77 0.35
C GLY A 190 -16.86 -28.40 -1.00
N HIS A 191 -17.48 -27.22 -1.09
CA HIS A 191 -18.07 -26.72 -2.32
C HIS A 191 -17.04 -26.06 -3.23
N ARG A 192 -17.26 -26.09 -4.55
CA ARG A 192 -16.37 -25.49 -5.55
C ARG A 192 -16.92 -24.13 -5.96
N PHE A 193 -16.20 -23.05 -5.72
CA PHE A 193 -16.65 -21.70 -6.06
C PHE A 193 -15.82 -21.08 -7.16
N ARG A 194 -16.48 -20.51 -8.17
CA ARG A 194 -15.79 -19.72 -9.19
C ARG A 194 -15.29 -18.42 -8.56
N VAL A 195 -14.03 -18.09 -8.81
CA VAL A 195 -13.41 -16.81 -8.43
C VAL A 195 -12.75 -16.13 -9.62
N MET A 196 -12.54 -14.81 -9.53
CA MET A 196 -11.61 -14.12 -10.44
C MET A 196 -10.17 -14.56 -10.12
N LYS A 197 -9.25 -14.39 -11.08
CA LYS A 197 -7.82 -14.65 -10.90
C LYS A 197 -7.20 -13.62 -9.94
N SER A 198 -7.37 -13.87 -8.65
CA SER A 198 -6.90 -13.04 -7.54
C SER A 198 -6.55 -13.93 -6.35
N ARG A 199 -5.36 -13.72 -5.77
CA ARG A 199 -4.90 -14.50 -4.62
C ARG A 199 -5.78 -14.26 -3.39
N LEU A 200 -6.18 -13.01 -3.14
CA LEU A 200 -7.09 -12.68 -2.04
C LEU A 200 -8.41 -13.44 -2.14
N LEU A 201 -8.98 -13.55 -3.35
CA LEU A 201 -10.26 -14.26 -3.52
C LEU A 201 -10.10 -15.77 -3.34
N MET A 202 -9.01 -16.36 -3.81
CA MET A 202 -8.72 -17.77 -3.51
C MET A 202 -8.65 -18.01 -2.00
N GLU A 203 -7.87 -17.20 -1.28
CA GLU A 203 -7.72 -17.31 0.18
C GLU A 203 -9.03 -16.99 0.94
N GLN A 204 -9.90 -16.10 0.43
CA GLN A 204 -11.23 -15.84 0.98
C GLN A 204 -12.10 -17.10 1.00
N PHE A 205 -12.13 -17.82 -0.12
CA PHE A 205 -12.93 -19.03 -0.26
C PHE A 205 -12.30 -20.22 0.46
N GLU A 206 -10.96 -20.36 0.44
CA GLU A 206 -10.23 -21.36 1.23
C GLU A 206 -10.40 -21.14 2.73
N ALA A 207 -10.39 -19.88 3.19
CA ALA A 207 -10.68 -19.54 4.58
C ALA A 207 -12.08 -20.03 4.97
N MET A 208 -13.08 -20.07 4.09
CA MET A 208 -14.40 -20.64 4.40
C MET A 208 -14.48 -22.18 4.19
N GLY A 209 -13.37 -22.85 3.88
CA GLY A 209 -13.31 -24.29 3.67
C GLY A 209 -13.79 -24.77 2.29
N SER A 210 -13.96 -23.85 1.34
CA SER A 210 -14.34 -24.17 -0.04
C SER A 210 -13.12 -24.38 -0.94
N ILE A 211 -13.39 -24.82 -2.16
CA ILE A 211 -12.39 -25.05 -3.22
C ILE A 211 -12.57 -23.95 -4.28
N PRO A 212 -11.77 -22.86 -4.25
CA PRO A 212 -11.86 -21.82 -5.27
C PRO A 212 -11.35 -22.34 -6.62
N VAL A 213 -12.02 -21.96 -7.71
CA VAL A 213 -11.66 -22.30 -9.08
C VAL A 213 -11.58 -21.00 -9.90
N PRO A 214 -10.39 -20.58 -10.36
CA PRO A 214 -10.26 -19.39 -11.19
C PRO A 214 -10.83 -19.68 -12.60
N ILE A 215 -11.91 -19.00 -12.98
CA ILE A 215 -12.56 -19.13 -14.30
C ILE A 215 -12.82 -17.74 -14.85
N ASP A 216 -12.58 -17.54 -16.15
CA ASP A 216 -12.86 -16.27 -16.82
C ASP A 216 -14.34 -15.85 -16.68
N PHE A 217 -14.58 -14.54 -16.71
CA PHE A 217 -15.90 -13.96 -16.52
C PHE A 217 -16.92 -14.45 -17.54
N HIS A 218 -16.58 -14.46 -18.84
CA HIS A 218 -17.50 -14.89 -19.89
C HIS A 218 -17.69 -16.41 -19.93
N ALA A 219 -16.74 -17.18 -19.38
CA ALA A 219 -16.87 -18.64 -19.24
C ALA A 219 -17.67 -19.08 -17.99
N THR A 220 -18.01 -18.15 -17.09
CA THR A 220 -18.60 -18.48 -15.78
C THR A 220 -20.01 -19.09 -15.91
N TYR A 221 -20.85 -18.60 -16.83
CA TYR A 221 -22.21 -19.14 -17.01
C TYR A 221 -22.17 -20.63 -17.33
N GLN A 222 -21.35 -21.02 -18.31
CA GLN A 222 -21.25 -22.42 -18.73
C GLN A 222 -20.69 -23.30 -17.60
N ALA A 223 -19.71 -22.80 -16.84
CA ALA A 223 -19.15 -23.54 -15.70
C ALA A 223 -20.19 -23.79 -14.58
N LEU A 224 -21.15 -22.89 -14.38
CA LEU A 224 -22.28 -23.08 -13.46
C LEU A 224 -23.29 -24.08 -14.01
N VAL A 225 -23.61 -24.02 -15.30
CA VAL A 225 -24.51 -24.97 -15.99
C VAL A 225 -23.96 -26.40 -15.90
N ASP A 226 -22.67 -26.57 -16.19
CA ASP A 226 -22.01 -27.88 -16.21
C ASP A 226 -21.76 -28.44 -14.80
N GLY A 227 -21.99 -27.64 -13.75
CA GLY A 227 -21.69 -28.01 -12.37
C GLY A 227 -20.20 -28.10 -12.05
N ALA A 228 -19.33 -27.55 -12.90
CA ALA A 228 -17.87 -27.49 -12.64
C ALA A 228 -17.55 -26.67 -11.38
N VAL A 229 -18.42 -25.71 -11.07
CA VAL A 229 -18.50 -24.97 -9.81
C VAL A 229 -19.95 -24.93 -9.32
N SER A 230 -20.15 -24.97 -8.00
CA SER A 230 -21.46 -24.94 -7.36
C SER A 230 -21.99 -23.51 -7.11
N GLY A 231 -21.12 -22.51 -7.18
CA GLY A 231 -21.47 -21.13 -6.90
C GLY A 231 -20.39 -20.13 -7.33
N GLN A 232 -20.66 -18.86 -7.11
CA GLN A 232 -19.78 -17.74 -7.46
C GLN A 232 -20.04 -16.52 -6.58
N GLU A 233 -19.22 -15.47 -6.74
CA GLU A 233 -19.48 -14.14 -6.22
C GLU A 233 -19.45 -13.08 -7.34
N ASN A 234 -20.40 -12.14 -7.33
CA ASN A 234 -20.40 -10.97 -8.22
C ASN A 234 -21.37 -9.89 -7.74
N PRO A 235 -21.25 -8.63 -8.22
CA PRO A 235 -22.30 -7.63 -8.11
C PRO A 235 -23.58 -8.01 -8.86
N LEU A 236 -24.71 -7.43 -8.47
CA LEU A 236 -26.03 -7.74 -9.05
C LEU A 236 -26.09 -7.48 -10.56
N VAL A 237 -25.43 -6.43 -11.05
CA VAL A 237 -25.34 -6.12 -12.48
C VAL A 237 -24.68 -7.24 -13.29
N ALA A 238 -23.66 -7.89 -12.74
CA ALA A 238 -23.00 -9.02 -13.39
C ALA A 238 -23.84 -10.30 -13.28
N ILE A 239 -24.51 -10.54 -12.15
CA ILE A 239 -25.43 -11.68 -11.96
C ILE A 239 -26.59 -11.63 -12.98
N VAL A 240 -27.13 -10.45 -13.25
CA VAL A 240 -28.18 -10.25 -14.26
C VAL A 240 -27.59 -10.27 -15.67
N GLY A 241 -26.60 -9.43 -15.95
CA GLY A 241 -26.04 -9.26 -17.30
C GLY A 241 -25.44 -10.53 -17.89
N MET A 242 -24.85 -11.39 -17.06
CA MET A 242 -24.31 -12.68 -17.47
C MET A 242 -25.28 -13.85 -17.26
N ARG A 243 -26.51 -13.55 -16.83
CA ARG A 243 -27.59 -14.52 -16.61
C ARG A 243 -27.28 -15.60 -15.57
N PHE A 244 -26.38 -15.34 -14.61
CA PHE A 244 -26.06 -16.32 -13.57
C PHE A 244 -27.30 -16.70 -12.72
N HIS A 245 -28.24 -15.77 -12.56
CA HIS A 245 -29.51 -15.99 -11.88
C HIS A 245 -30.41 -17.05 -12.54
N GLU A 246 -30.24 -17.35 -13.84
CA GLU A 246 -31.00 -18.42 -14.51
C GLU A 246 -30.56 -19.83 -14.07
N VAL A 247 -29.35 -19.96 -13.53
CA VAL A 247 -28.68 -21.24 -13.24
C VAL A 247 -28.25 -21.36 -11.77
N GLN A 248 -28.72 -20.44 -10.92
CA GLN A 248 -28.43 -20.36 -9.50
C GLN A 248 -29.71 -20.15 -8.71
N LYS A 249 -30.02 -21.08 -7.80
CA LYS A 249 -31.29 -21.06 -7.03
C LYS A 249 -31.31 -20.05 -5.89
N TYR A 250 -30.15 -19.71 -5.33
CA TYR A 250 -30.04 -18.84 -4.16
C TYR A 250 -29.10 -17.67 -4.42
N LEU A 251 -29.49 -16.48 -3.96
CA LEU A 251 -28.66 -15.29 -3.87
C LEU A 251 -28.56 -14.88 -2.40
N THR A 252 -27.35 -14.83 -1.85
CA THR A 252 -27.11 -14.29 -0.50
C THR A 252 -26.60 -12.86 -0.61
N LEU A 253 -27.37 -11.92 -0.07
CA LEU A 253 -27.02 -10.49 -0.02
C LEU A 253 -25.93 -10.22 1.03
N SER A 254 -24.73 -10.72 0.76
CA SER A 254 -23.61 -10.60 1.69
C SER A 254 -22.97 -9.22 1.72
N SER A 255 -22.95 -8.50 0.58
CA SER A 255 -22.17 -7.26 0.40
C SER A 255 -20.78 -7.37 1.03
N HIS A 256 -20.11 -8.50 0.77
CA HIS A 256 -18.93 -8.89 1.55
C HIS A 256 -17.69 -8.14 1.10
N ALA A 257 -17.58 -7.75 -0.16
CA ALA A 257 -16.50 -6.92 -0.65
C ALA A 257 -16.96 -6.12 -1.87
N TRP A 258 -16.26 -5.03 -2.16
CA TRP A 258 -16.56 -4.19 -3.29
C TRP A 258 -15.83 -4.68 -4.54
N LEU A 259 -16.46 -4.50 -5.71
CA LEU A 259 -15.80 -4.65 -6.99
C LEU A 259 -15.86 -3.32 -7.73
N GLY A 260 -14.69 -2.75 -7.98
CA GLY A 260 -14.58 -1.52 -8.75
C GLY A 260 -13.72 -1.66 -9.98
N TYR A 261 -13.68 -0.55 -10.70
CA TYR A 261 -12.88 -0.41 -11.90
C TYR A 261 -11.97 0.79 -11.75
N ALA A 262 -10.68 0.59 -12.00
CA ALA A 262 -9.73 1.67 -12.14
C ALA A 262 -9.87 2.27 -13.54
N PHE A 263 -10.38 3.50 -13.63
CA PHE A 263 -10.30 4.28 -14.86
C PHE A 263 -8.85 4.73 -15.00
N SER A 264 -8.20 4.27 -16.06
CA SER A 264 -6.79 4.58 -16.34
C SER A 264 -6.58 5.00 -17.79
N ALA A 265 -5.47 5.69 -18.05
CA ALA A 265 -5.00 6.00 -19.39
C ALA A 265 -3.64 5.34 -19.65
N SER A 266 -3.33 5.02 -20.89
CA SER A 266 -1.97 4.68 -21.31
C SER A 266 -1.03 5.85 -21.00
N GLN A 267 0.05 5.61 -20.28
CA GLN A 267 1.02 6.68 -20.01
C GLN A 267 1.67 7.19 -21.30
N THR A 268 1.94 6.29 -22.25
CA THR A 268 2.53 6.60 -23.56
C THR A 268 1.66 7.56 -24.36
N VAL A 269 0.36 7.30 -24.44
CA VAL A 269 -0.60 8.18 -25.13
C VAL A 269 -0.84 9.45 -24.32
N PHE A 270 -1.15 9.30 -23.03
CA PHE A 270 -1.60 10.40 -22.19
C PHE A 270 -0.57 11.52 -22.13
N THR A 271 0.73 11.20 -22.02
CA THR A 271 1.81 12.19 -21.97
C THR A 271 1.97 13.01 -23.25
N GLN A 272 1.52 12.50 -24.40
CA GLN A 272 1.56 13.20 -25.69
C GLN A 272 0.37 14.16 -25.90
N LEU A 273 -0.71 14.00 -25.12
CA LEU A 273 -1.86 14.89 -25.21
C LEU A 273 -1.52 16.29 -24.67
N PRO A 274 -2.10 17.36 -25.25
CA PRO A 274 -1.99 18.71 -24.68
C PRO A 274 -2.45 18.73 -23.21
N GLN A 275 -1.79 19.54 -22.39
CA GLN A 275 -2.11 19.66 -20.96
C GLN A 275 -3.60 19.92 -20.71
N SER A 276 -4.23 20.79 -21.50
CA SER A 276 -5.66 21.09 -21.39
C SER A 276 -6.55 19.86 -21.62
N LEU A 277 -6.19 18.98 -22.55
CA LEU A 277 -6.93 17.76 -22.82
C LEU A 277 -6.70 16.71 -21.73
N ARG A 278 -5.46 16.60 -21.20
CA ARG A 278 -5.17 15.75 -20.03
C ARG A 278 -6.00 16.14 -18.82
N GLU A 279 -6.04 17.44 -18.51
CA GLU A 279 -6.85 17.99 -17.42
C GLU A 279 -8.35 17.77 -17.67
N LEU A 280 -8.83 17.98 -18.90
CA LEU A 280 -10.22 17.73 -19.27
C LEU A 280 -10.62 16.27 -19.05
N ILE A 281 -9.78 15.31 -19.47
CA ILE A 281 -10.01 13.88 -19.26
C ILE A 281 -10.10 13.55 -17.77
N VAL A 282 -9.11 13.98 -16.98
CA VAL A 282 -9.04 13.69 -15.54
C VAL A 282 -10.24 14.29 -14.81
N ASN A 283 -10.53 15.57 -15.05
CA ASN A 283 -11.61 16.27 -14.36
C ASN A 283 -12.98 15.70 -14.72
N THR A 284 -13.21 15.39 -16.00
CA THR A 284 -14.50 14.84 -16.46
C THR A 284 -14.74 13.44 -15.91
N ALA A 285 -13.73 12.57 -15.88
CA ALA A 285 -13.86 11.24 -15.30
C ALA A 285 -14.15 11.30 -13.78
N ARG A 286 -13.45 12.17 -13.04
CA ARG A 286 -13.65 12.36 -11.59
C ARG A 286 -15.01 12.98 -11.26
N GLU A 287 -15.47 13.94 -12.05
CA GLU A 287 -16.81 14.53 -11.91
C GLU A 287 -17.90 13.46 -12.07
N LEU A 288 -17.74 12.56 -13.05
CA LEU A 288 -18.69 11.50 -13.31
C LEU A 288 -18.73 10.41 -12.24
N THR A 289 -17.68 10.26 -11.43
CA THR A 289 -17.62 9.23 -10.37
C THR A 289 -18.83 9.27 -9.44
N VAL A 290 -19.29 10.47 -9.04
CA VAL A 290 -20.45 10.61 -8.15
C VAL A 290 -21.74 10.17 -8.84
N TRP A 291 -21.94 10.60 -10.08
CA TRP A 291 -23.11 10.23 -10.86
C TRP A 291 -23.15 8.73 -11.16
N GLU A 292 -21.99 8.16 -11.50
CA GLU A 292 -21.81 6.75 -11.83
C GLU A 292 -22.21 5.87 -10.64
N ARG A 293 -21.70 6.16 -9.42
CA ARG A 293 -22.07 5.43 -8.20
C ARG A 293 -23.55 5.54 -7.85
N GLN A 294 -24.15 6.72 -8.04
CA GLN A 294 -25.59 6.92 -7.83
C GLN A 294 -26.42 6.09 -8.82
N GLU A 295 -26.00 6.05 -10.09
CA GLU A 295 -26.65 5.25 -11.12
C GLU A 295 -26.47 3.75 -10.86
N THR A 296 -25.32 3.31 -10.36
CA THR A 296 -25.10 1.93 -9.92
C THR A 296 -26.08 1.54 -8.82
N ALA A 297 -26.16 2.33 -7.73
CA ALA A 297 -27.09 2.08 -6.64
C ALA A 297 -28.57 2.07 -7.10
N ARG A 298 -28.94 2.95 -8.03
CA ARG A 298 -30.30 2.99 -8.62
C ARG A 298 -30.62 1.70 -9.38
N ARG A 299 -29.69 1.21 -10.21
CA ARG A 299 -29.88 -0.01 -11.02
C ARG A 299 -29.84 -1.30 -10.20
N GLU A 300 -29.10 -1.33 -9.09
CA GLU A 300 -29.07 -2.50 -8.19
C GLU A 300 -30.46 -2.91 -7.69
N ALA A 301 -31.34 -1.94 -7.39
CA ALA A 301 -32.72 -2.21 -7.01
C ALA A 301 -33.51 -2.91 -8.12
N GLU A 302 -33.33 -2.49 -9.37
CA GLU A 302 -33.97 -3.10 -10.54
C GLU A 302 -33.44 -4.52 -10.79
N PHE A 303 -32.12 -4.72 -10.66
CA PHE A 303 -31.51 -6.05 -10.80
C PHE A 303 -31.99 -7.01 -9.72
N LEU A 304 -32.13 -6.56 -8.47
CA LEU A 304 -32.65 -7.40 -7.40
C LEU A 304 -34.11 -7.84 -7.67
N GLN A 305 -34.93 -6.93 -8.20
CA GLN A 305 -36.30 -7.26 -8.59
C GLN A 305 -36.34 -8.30 -9.71
N GLN A 306 -35.49 -8.16 -10.74
CA GLN A 306 -35.37 -9.14 -11.83
C GLN A 306 -34.95 -10.52 -11.31
N ILE A 307 -33.97 -10.57 -10.42
CA ILE A 307 -33.50 -11.82 -9.80
C ILE A 307 -34.64 -12.51 -9.04
N ARG A 308 -35.43 -11.76 -8.26
CA ARG A 308 -36.61 -12.30 -7.55
C ARG A 308 -37.68 -12.82 -8.51
N GLN A 309 -37.94 -12.09 -9.60
CA GLN A 309 -38.92 -12.48 -10.61
C GLN A 309 -38.50 -13.74 -11.39
N ALA A 310 -37.20 -14.00 -11.51
CA ALA A 310 -36.65 -15.24 -12.07
C ALA A 310 -36.79 -16.45 -11.13
N GLY A 311 -37.37 -16.28 -9.94
CA GLY A 311 -37.61 -17.36 -8.98
C GLY A 311 -36.42 -17.69 -8.08
N VAL A 312 -35.37 -16.86 -8.09
CA VAL A 312 -34.21 -17.02 -7.18
C VAL A 312 -34.61 -16.65 -5.76
N GLU A 313 -34.29 -17.52 -4.80
CA GLU A 313 -34.49 -17.23 -3.38
C GLU A 313 -33.40 -16.29 -2.89
N VAL A 314 -33.79 -15.09 -2.48
CA VAL A 314 -32.87 -14.08 -1.94
C VAL A 314 -32.80 -14.19 -0.43
N ILE A 315 -31.60 -14.48 0.07
CA ILE A 315 -31.25 -14.60 1.48
C ILE A 315 -30.65 -13.28 1.95
N GLU A 316 -31.23 -12.71 3.00
CA GLU A 316 -30.64 -11.64 3.80
C GLU A 316 -29.97 -12.24 5.03
N LEU A 317 -28.74 -11.80 5.32
CA LEU A 317 -28.00 -12.24 6.49
C LEU A 317 -28.50 -11.51 7.73
N THR A 318 -28.73 -12.23 8.83
CA THR A 318 -28.91 -11.59 10.13
C THR A 318 -27.60 -10.92 10.59
N PRO A 319 -27.65 -9.99 11.56
CA PRO A 319 -26.43 -9.42 12.15
C PRO A 319 -25.46 -10.48 12.66
N GLU A 320 -25.97 -11.54 13.28
CA GLU A 320 -25.16 -12.65 13.81
C GLU A 320 -24.54 -13.48 12.68
N GLU A 321 -25.31 -13.80 11.63
CA GLU A 321 -24.78 -14.48 10.44
C GLU A 321 -23.69 -13.65 9.76
N ARG A 322 -23.91 -12.34 9.60
CA ARG A 322 -22.92 -11.40 9.04
C ARG A 322 -21.66 -11.36 9.90
N GLN A 323 -21.80 -11.29 11.22
CA GLN A 323 -20.66 -11.26 12.15
C GLN A 323 -19.81 -12.53 12.02
N ARG A 324 -20.41 -13.70 11.82
CA ARG A 324 -19.65 -14.95 11.61
C ARG A 324 -18.77 -14.90 10.37
N PHE A 325 -19.23 -14.28 9.27
CA PHE A 325 -18.38 -14.04 8.11
C PHE A 325 -17.26 -13.05 8.39
N GLN A 326 -17.57 -11.95 9.09
CA GLN A 326 -16.58 -10.95 9.47
C GLN A 326 -15.46 -11.57 10.31
N GLU A 327 -15.80 -12.36 11.33
CA GLU A 327 -14.83 -13.05 12.19
C GLU A 327 -13.99 -14.05 11.40
N ARG A 328 -14.61 -14.81 10.49
CA ARG A 328 -13.91 -15.81 9.67
C ARG A 328 -12.91 -15.19 8.70
N LEU A 329 -13.22 -14.01 8.15
CA LEU A 329 -12.46 -13.37 7.08
C LEU A 329 -11.57 -12.21 7.55
N ALA A 330 -11.78 -11.67 8.77
CA ALA A 330 -11.00 -10.59 9.35
C ALA A 330 -9.46 -10.79 9.28
N PRO A 331 -8.90 -12.01 9.44
CA PRO A 331 -7.46 -12.21 9.35
C PRO A 331 -6.86 -11.82 7.98
N LEU A 332 -7.64 -11.84 6.90
CA LEU A 332 -7.13 -11.61 5.54
C LEU A 332 -6.50 -10.23 5.36
N ALA A 333 -7.07 -9.18 5.96
CA ALA A 333 -6.48 -7.84 5.88
C ALA A 333 -5.04 -7.81 6.44
N ARG A 334 -4.79 -8.54 7.54
CA ARG A 334 -3.44 -8.65 8.14
C ARG A 334 -2.51 -9.53 7.32
N THR A 335 -3.01 -10.64 6.79
CA THR A 335 -2.22 -11.57 5.96
C THR A 335 -1.80 -10.93 4.65
N PHE A 336 -2.70 -10.18 4.01
CA PHE A 336 -2.45 -9.50 2.73
C PHE A 336 -1.85 -8.11 2.87
N ALA A 337 -1.60 -7.61 4.08
CA ALA A 337 -1.03 -6.27 4.29
C ALA A 337 0.28 -6.03 3.52
N ILE A 338 1.14 -7.04 3.43
CA ILE A 338 2.38 -6.97 2.64
C ILE A 338 2.12 -6.84 1.13
N ASN A 339 1.06 -7.46 0.62
CA ASN A 339 0.67 -7.35 -0.78
C ASN A 339 -0.06 -6.04 -1.06
N ILE A 340 -0.86 -5.56 -0.11
CA ILE A 340 -1.68 -4.36 -0.28
C ILE A 340 -0.83 -3.09 -0.11
N GLY A 341 0.09 -3.10 0.84
CA GLY A 341 0.92 -1.97 1.24
C GLY A 341 0.59 -1.53 2.67
N TYR A 342 1.59 -1.57 3.55
CA TYR A 342 1.45 -1.12 4.93
C TYR A 342 1.21 0.37 5.03
N ASP A 343 1.78 1.15 4.12
CA ASP A 343 1.51 2.58 3.99
C ASP A 343 0.04 2.87 3.73
N LEU A 344 -0.58 2.12 2.81
CA LEU A 344 -1.98 2.28 2.44
C LEU A 344 -2.91 1.91 3.60
N LEU A 345 -2.67 0.76 4.23
CA LEU A 345 -3.49 0.30 5.36
C LEU A 345 -3.29 1.19 6.60
N ALA A 346 -2.06 1.58 6.91
CA ALA A 346 -1.77 2.50 8.02
C ALA A 346 -2.49 3.85 7.83
N LYS A 347 -2.47 4.39 6.61
CA LYS A 347 -3.21 5.63 6.30
C LYS A 347 -4.72 5.46 6.47
N THR A 348 -5.25 4.31 6.08
CA THR A 348 -6.67 3.98 6.24
C THR A 348 -7.06 3.95 7.71
N GLU A 349 -6.29 3.25 8.55
CA GLU A 349 -6.53 3.17 9.99
C GLU A 349 -6.34 4.53 10.69
N GLU A 350 -5.36 5.34 10.23
CA GLU A 350 -5.18 6.71 10.73
C GLU A 350 -6.46 7.53 10.54
N LEU A 351 -6.99 7.57 9.31
CA LEU A 351 -8.18 8.36 8.97
C LEU A 351 -9.42 7.83 9.70
N ARG A 352 -9.59 6.51 9.76
CA ARG A 352 -10.68 5.86 10.49
C ARG A 352 -10.64 6.22 11.97
N LEU A 353 -9.48 6.11 12.61
CA LEU A 353 -9.34 6.45 14.02
C LEU A 353 -9.57 7.94 14.25
N ARG A 354 -9.06 8.82 13.38
CA ARG A 354 -9.26 10.27 13.49
C ARG A 354 -10.75 10.63 13.45
N GLN A 355 -11.52 9.99 12.58
CA GLN A 355 -12.96 10.20 12.48
C GLN A 355 -13.71 9.64 13.70
N ALA A 356 -13.29 8.49 14.21
CA ALA A 356 -13.96 7.83 15.34
C ALA A 356 -13.62 8.47 16.70
N LEU A 357 -12.43 9.06 16.84
CA LEU A 357 -11.86 9.50 18.12
C LEU A 357 -12.81 10.35 19.00
N PRO A 358 -13.57 11.34 18.46
CA PRO A 358 -14.48 12.14 19.27
C PRO A 358 -15.59 11.33 19.97
N ASN A 359 -15.93 10.16 19.42
CA ASN A 359 -17.05 9.34 19.89
C ASN A 359 -16.61 8.12 20.73
N LEU A 360 -15.30 7.86 20.86
CA LEU A 360 -14.78 6.71 21.61
C LEU A 360 -14.81 6.98 23.11
N GLN A 361 -15.47 6.09 23.86
CA GLN A 361 -15.49 6.10 25.32
C GLN A 361 -15.18 4.70 25.88
N PRO A 362 -14.14 4.56 26.75
CA PRO A 362 -13.21 5.60 27.15
C PRO A 362 -12.27 5.99 25.99
N ALA A 363 -11.81 7.24 25.99
CA ALA A 363 -10.86 7.73 24.98
C ALA A 363 -9.58 6.86 24.98
N PRO A 364 -9.06 6.44 23.82
CA PRO A 364 -7.90 5.55 23.77
C PRO A 364 -6.61 6.25 24.21
N LEU A 365 -5.61 5.48 24.63
CA LEU A 365 -4.21 5.90 24.61
C LEU A 365 -3.63 5.64 23.23
N ILE A 366 -2.85 6.58 22.71
CA ILE A 366 -2.25 6.50 21.39
C ILE A 366 -0.76 6.20 21.51
N ILE A 367 -0.32 5.17 20.81
CA ILE A 367 1.09 4.96 20.49
C ILE A 367 1.27 5.36 19.03
N GLY A 368 2.20 6.26 18.75
CA GLY A 368 2.58 6.62 17.40
C GLY A 368 3.61 5.64 16.83
N LEU A 369 3.63 5.46 15.52
CA LEU A 369 4.72 4.83 14.79
C LEU A 369 5.14 5.77 13.66
N ASN A 370 6.42 6.11 13.62
CA ASN A 370 7.01 6.88 12.53
C ASN A 370 8.09 6.04 11.86
N ALA A 371 7.75 5.42 10.73
CA ALA A 371 8.61 4.45 10.06
C ALA A 371 8.51 4.53 8.52
N ASP A 372 9.38 3.82 7.84
CA ASP A 372 9.37 3.65 6.39
C ASP A 372 8.50 2.44 6.02
N LEU A 373 7.29 2.67 5.52
CA LEU A 373 6.29 1.63 5.27
C LEU A 373 6.12 1.27 3.78
N SER A 374 6.92 1.86 2.88
CA SER A 374 6.73 1.68 1.43
C SER A 374 7.97 1.86 0.55
N SER A 375 9.12 2.27 1.09
CA SER A 375 10.34 2.49 0.28
C SER A 375 11.38 1.40 0.54
N GLY A 376 12.69 1.69 0.44
CA GLY A 376 13.76 0.70 0.50
C GLY A 376 13.92 -0.06 1.84
N ALA A 377 13.12 0.26 2.85
CA ALA A 377 13.06 -0.44 4.13
C ALA A 377 11.64 -0.88 4.54
N GLU A 378 10.75 -1.12 3.58
CA GLU A 378 9.35 -1.48 3.85
C GLU A 378 9.18 -2.70 4.76
N LEU A 379 10.03 -3.73 4.64
CA LEU A 379 9.93 -4.92 5.50
C LEU A 379 10.37 -4.62 6.94
N ALA A 380 11.35 -3.75 7.14
CA ALA A 380 11.71 -3.27 8.48
C ALA A 380 10.54 -2.49 9.11
N GLY A 381 9.97 -1.52 8.39
CA GLY A 381 8.84 -0.74 8.88
C GLY A 381 7.61 -1.61 9.17
N ALA A 382 7.31 -2.55 8.28
CA ALA A 382 6.25 -3.55 8.47
C ALA A 382 6.51 -4.43 9.69
N ALA A 383 7.73 -4.90 9.88
CA ALA A 383 8.10 -5.73 11.03
C ALA A 383 7.93 -4.97 12.34
N ILE A 384 8.37 -3.71 12.40
CA ILE A 384 8.18 -2.83 13.56
C ILE A 384 6.69 -2.61 13.83
N LEU A 385 5.91 -2.26 12.80
CA LEU A 385 4.45 -2.09 12.89
C LEU A 385 3.79 -3.34 13.48
N ARG A 386 4.10 -4.52 12.95
CA ARG A 386 3.56 -5.79 13.44
C ARG A 386 3.94 -6.08 14.89
N GLY A 387 5.15 -5.73 15.30
CA GLY A 387 5.61 -5.88 16.68
C GLY A 387 4.77 -5.04 17.64
N ALA A 388 4.59 -3.76 17.31
CA ALA A 388 3.75 -2.85 18.09
C ALA A 388 2.28 -3.28 18.13
N GLU A 389 1.69 -3.67 16.99
CA GLU A 389 0.32 -4.16 16.89
C GLU A 389 0.07 -5.37 17.80
N LEU A 390 0.93 -6.38 17.72
CA LEU A 390 0.76 -7.60 18.51
C LEU A 390 0.92 -7.33 20.02
N ALA A 391 1.80 -6.40 20.40
CA ALA A 391 1.93 -5.99 21.79
C ALA A 391 0.66 -5.26 22.27
N ILE A 392 0.15 -4.32 21.48
CA ILE A 392 -1.09 -3.57 21.76
C ILE A 392 -2.29 -4.52 21.86
N GLU A 393 -2.38 -5.52 20.99
CA GLU A 393 -3.45 -6.52 21.03
C GLU A 393 -3.44 -7.27 22.36
N ARG A 394 -2.27 -7.74 22.80
CA ARG A 394 -2.13 -8.41 24.11
C ARG A 394 -2.45 -7.49 25.29
N ILE A 395 -2.04 -6.23 25.20
CA ILE A 395 -2.34 -5.21 26.22
C ILE A 395 -3.86 -5.00 26.30
N ASN A 396 -4.54 -4.86 25.17
CA ASN A 396 -5.99 -4.66 25.11
C ASN A 396 -6.76 -5.91 25.58
N ALA A 397 -6.31 -7.11 25.21
CA ALA A 397 -6.87 -8.36 25.72
C ALA A 397 -6.75 -8.50 27.25
N ALA A 398 -5.76 -7.84 27.86
CA ALA A 398 -5.58 -7.75 29.31
C ALA A 398 -6.32 -6.55 29.96
N GLY A 399 -7.26 -5.92 29.26
CA GLY A 399 -8.06 -4.78 29.77
C GLY A 399 -7.50 -3.40 29.46
N GLY A 400 -6.46 -3.31 28.63
CA GLY A 400 -5.84 -2.04 28.23
C GLY A 400 -4.86 -1.48 29.27
N LEU A 401 -4.71 -0.15 29.26
CA LEU A 401 -3.85 0.58 30.19
C LEU A 401 -4.65 1.67 30.88
N LEU A 402 -4.58 1.71 32.21
CA LEU A 402 -5.34 2.66 33.04
C LEU A 402 -6.86 2.61 32.73
N GLY A 403 -7.38 1.40 32.43
CA GLY A 403 -8.78 1.19 32.04
C GLY A 403 -9.15 1.69 30.64
N ARG A 404 -8.17 2.08 29.82
CA ARG A 404 -8.37 2.63 28.48
C ARG A 404 -7.80 1.69 27.41
N PRO A 405 -8.46 1.55 26.26
CA PRO A 405 -7.88 0.82 25.13
C PRO A 405 -6.66 1.56 24.59
N VAL A 406 -5.72 0.82 24.05
CA VAL A 406 -4.56 1.35 23.33
C VAL A 406 -4.81 1.23 21.82
N ARG A 407 -4.42 2.26 21.05
CA ARG A 407 -4.48 2.30 19.59
C ARG A 407 -3.13 2.72 19.01
N LEU A 408 -2.81 2.18 17.84
CA LEU A 408 -1.62 2.54 17.07
C LEU A 408 -2.01 3.56 16.00
N VAL A 409 -1.20 4.61 15.84
CA VAL A 409 -1.26 5.53 14.70
C VAL A 409 0.07 5.46 13.97
N ALA A 410 0.09 4.87 12.78
CA ALA A 410 1.30 4.67 11.99
C ALA A 410 1.37 5.67 10.83
N MET A 411 2.53 6.30 10.66
CA MET A 411 2.79 7.26 9.60
C MET A 411 4.05 6.87 8.82
N ASN A 412 3.94 6.96 7.49
CA ASN A 412 5.00 6.60 6.57
C ASN A 412 5.90 7.81 6.28
N HIS A 413 7.20 7.73 6.59
CA HIS A 413 8.16 8.80 6.29
C HIS A 413 9.04 8.50 5.06
N LEU A 414 8.98 7.32 4.45
CA LEU A 414 9.73 6.95 3.22
C LEU A 414 11.26 7.19 3.30
N GLY A 415 11.86 6.97 4.48
CA GLY A 415 13.28 7.31 4.72
C GLY A 415 13.64 8.81 4.62
N ASN A 416 12.65 9.72 4.53
CA ASN A 416 12.84 11.15 4.35
C ASN A 416 12.77 11.92 5.69
N GLN A 417 13.79 12.74 5.96
CA GLN A 417 13.94 13.49 7.23
C GLN A 417 12.83 14.53 7.44
N ALA A 418 12.49 15.31 6.41
CA ALA A 418 11.48 16.36 6.52
C ALA A 418 10.09 15.76 6.75
N ARG A 419 9.77 14.65 6.06
CA ARG A 419 8.53 13.90 6.30
C ARG A 419 8.50 13.27 7.69
N GLY A 420 9.60 12.68 8.16
CA GLY A 420 9.68 12.12 9.51
C GLY A 420 9.40 13.16 10.59
N LEU A 421 10.03 14.34 10.47
CA LEU A 421 9.80 15.46 11.37
C LEU A 421 8.34 15.95 11.34
N GLU A 422 7.72 16.02 10.17
CA GLU A 422 6.32 16.43 10.03
C GLU A 422 5.34 15.37 10.59
N ASN A 423 5.63 14.08 10.37
CA ASN A 423 4.90 12.98 10.99
C ASN A 423 4.98 13.08 12.52
N LEU A 424 6.16 13.33 13.08
CA LEU A 424 6.33 13.48 14.53
C LEU A 424 5.53 14.66 15.09
N ARG A 425 5.53 15.80 14.38
CA ARG A 425 4.70 16.96 14.75
C ARG A 425 3.22 16.63 14.73
N THR A 426 2.77 15.96 13.68
CA THR A 426 1.38 15.50 13.56
C THR A 426 1.02 14.54 14.69
N LEU A 427 1.88 13.54 14.96
CA LEU A 427 1.71 12.59 16.08
C LEU A 427 1.62 13.31 17.43
N ALA A 428 2.47 14.31 17.66
CA ALA A 428 2.51 15.06 18.92
C ALA A 428 1.17 15.73 19.27
N GLU A 429 0.36 16.04 18.25
CA GLU A 429 -0.96 16.67 18.35
C GLU A 429 -2.10 15.66 18.55
N TRP A 430 -1.85 14.35 18.42
CA TRP A 430 -2.89 13.34 18.66
C TRP A 430 -3.32 13.30 20.13
N PRO A 431 -4.62 13.46 20.42
CA PRO A 431 -5.14 13.33 21.77
C PRO A 431 -4.83 11.95 22.35
N GLY A 432 -4.21 11.93 23.53
CA GLY A 432 -3.85 10.68 24.21
C GLY A 432 -2.53 10.05 23.74
N LEU A 433 -1.72 10.71 22.90
CA LEU A 433 -0.37 10.21 22.57
C LEU A 433 0.50 10.09 23.82
N VAL A 434 0.98 8.87 24.10
CA VAL A 434 1.87 8.56 25.23
C VAL A 434 3.32 8.29 24.82
N ALA A 435 3.56 7.81 23.59
CA ALA A 435 4.89 7.51 23.08
C ALA A 435 4.89 7.37 21.55
N VAL A 436 6.06 7.43 20.94
CA VAL A 436 6.27 7.15 19.51
C VAL A 436 7.32 6.06 19.34
N VAL A 437 7.04 5.07 18.49
CA VAL A 437 8.01 4.07 18.03
C VAL A 437 8.67 4.58 16.75
N GLY A 438 10.00 4.56 16.70
CA GLY A 438 10.79 4.98 15.54
C GLY A 438 11.09 3.85 14.55
N GLY A 439 11.63 4.24 13.39
CA GLY A 439 12.00 3.34 12.30
C GLY A 439 13.48 2.91 12.26
N LEU A 440 13.88 2.37 11.10
CA LEU A 440 15.23 1.92 10.79
C LEU A 440 16.24 3.07 10.65
N HIS A 441 15.79 4.22 10.14
CA HIS A 441 16.66 5.27 9.63
C HIS A 441 17.18 6.19 10.74
N SER A 442 18.40 5.95 11.22
CA SER A 442 19.05 6.80 12.25
C SER A 442 19.03 8.30 11.90
N ILE A 443 19.21 8.63 10.61
CA ILE A 443 19.23 10.02 10.16
C ILE A 443 17.87 10.73 10.31
N VAL A 444 16.76 9.99 10.21
CA VAL A 444 15.42 10.55 10.41
C VAL A 444 15.23 10.89 11.89
N ILE A 445 15.55 9.94 12.78
CA ILE A 445 15.44 10.13 14.24
C ILE A 445 16.33 11.28 14.72
N MET A 446 17.55 11.41 14.21
CA MET A 446 18.45 12.50 14.61
C MET A 446 17.92 13.89 14.26
N HIS A 447 17.17 14.03 13.15
CA HIS A 447 16.49 15.29 12.81
C HIS A 447 15.24 15.54 13.67
N GLU A 448 14.73 14.50 14.33
CA GLU A 448 13.57 14.56 15.23
C GLU A 448 13.96 14.90 16.67
N LEU A 449 15.21 14.71 17.08
CA LEU A 449 15.68 14.83 18.48
C LEU A 449 15.25 16.11 19.16
N GLU A 450 15.41 17.27 18.51
CA GLU A 450 14.98 18.53 19.11
C GLU A 450 13.48 18.53 19.42
N THR A 451 12.65 18.09 18.47
CA THR A 451 11.19 18.04 18.63
C THR A 451 10.76 16.99 19.66
N ILE A 452 11.42 15.82 19.68
CA ILE A 452 11.20 14.77 20.68
C ILE A 452 11.33 15.35 22.09
N HIS A 453 12.41 16.08 22.36
CA HIS A 453 12.69 16.62 23.68
C HIS A 453 11.84 17.85 24.01
N GLN A 454 11.64 18.78 23.06
CA GLN A 454 10.76 19.95 23.24
C GLN A 454 9.32 19.56 23.53
N ARG A 455 8.82 18.49 22.92
CA ARG A 455 7.45 17.98 23.10
C ARG A 455 7.35 16.89 24.17
N GLN A 456 8.46 16.57 24.84
CA GLN A 456 8.56 15.57 25.90
C GLN A 456 7.96 14.22 25.47
N ILE A 457 8.35 13.70 24.30
CA ILE A 457 7.78 12.47 23.74
C ILE A 457 8.69 11.28 24.05
N PRO A 458 8.28 10.30 24.89
CA PRO A 458 8.97 9.03 24.99
C PRO A 458 9.10 8.39 23.60
N TYR A 459 10.32 8.30 23.09
CA TYR A 459 10.62 7.84 21.75
C TYR A 459 11.36 6.51 21.81
N LEU A 460 10.72 5.44 21.31
CA LEU A 460 11.18 4.07 21.43
C LEU A 460 11.87 3.64 20.14
N VAL A 461 13.12 3.17 20.22
CA VAL A 461 13.96 2.87 19.06
C VAL A 461 14.18 1.35 18.93
N PRO A 462 13.44 0.66 18.04
CA PRO A 462 13.56 -0.79 17.85
C PRO A 462 14.65 -1.19 16.86
N TRP A 463 15.21 -0.27 16.07
CA TRP A 463 16.08 -0.63 14.95
C TRP A 463 17.31 0.25 14.78
N ALA A 464 17.17 1.57 14.68
CA ALA A 464 18.30 2.46 14.39
C ALA A 464 19.51 2.23 15.33
N ALA A 465 20.72 2.11 14.75
CA ALA A 465 21.91 1.60 15.45
C ALA A 465 22.97 2.68 15.79
N ALA A 466 22.89 3.86 15.17
CA ALA A 466 23.83 4.95 15.42
C ALA A 466 23.83 5.42 16.88
N ALA A 467 25.03 5.57 17.48
CA ALA A 467 25.18 5.95 18.89
C ALA A 467 24.51 7.31 19.21
N LYS A 468 24.63 8.28 18.29
CA LYS A 468 24.04 9.63 18.41
C LYS A 468 22.51 9.65 18.51
N VAL A 469 21.82 8.54 18.23
CA VAL A 469 20.37 8.43 18.46
C VAL A 469 20.04 8.57 19.95
N VAL A 470 20.96 8.18 20.85
CA VAL A 470 20.79 8.32 22.31
C VAL A 470 21.87 9.22 22.93
N GLU A 471 23.09 9.23 22.36
CA GLU A 471 24.22 10.06 22.80
C GLU A 471 24.21 11.45 22.16
N HIS A 472 23.22 12.28 22.51
CA HIS A 472 22.94 13.57 21.84
C HIS A 472 22.93 14.81 22.76
N GLY A 473 23.22 14.66 24.05
CA GLY A 473 23.37 15.79 24.98
C GLY A 473 22.07 16.45 25.49
N TYR A 474 20.89 16.12 24.94
CA TYR A 474 19.61 16.53 25.53
C TYR A 474 19.37 15.89 26.91
N HIS A 475 18.96 16.73 27.87
CA HIS A 475 18.59 16.33 29.24
C HIS A 475 17.31 17.06 29.70
N PRO A 476 16.35 16.37 30.33
CA PRO A 476 16.25 14.90 30.44
C PRO A 476 16.13 14.24 29.06
N ASN A 477 16.72 13.05 28.90
CA ASN A 477 16.64 12.30 27.64
C ASN A 477 15.25 11.64 27.52
N TYR A 478 14.65 11.67 26.33
CA TYR A 478 13.35 11.06 26.03
C TYR A 478 13.43 9.88 25.04
N VAL A 479 14.60 9.57 24.50
CA VAL A 479 14.81 8.45 23.57
C VAL A 479 15.23 7.21 24.35
N PHE A 480 14.61 6.07 24.10
CA PHE A 480 14.94 4.78 24.72
C PHE A 480 15.14 3.71 23.63
N ARG A 481 16.27 3.00 23.67
CA ARG A 481 16.66 2.07 22.59
C ARG A 481 16.74 0.62 23.06
N LEU A 482 16.08 -0.24 22.29
CA LEU A 482 16.24 -1.69 22.32
C LEU A 482 16.53 -2.14 20.88
N SER A 483 17.77 -1.98 20.47
CA SER A 483 18.31 -2.44 19.19
C SER A 483 19.81 -2.72 19.35
N LEU A 484 20.44 -3.24 18.31
CA LEU A 484 21.89 -3.37 18.26
C LEU A 484 22.52 -2.01 18.06
N ARG A 485 23.71 -1.87 18.61
CA ARG A 485 24.46 -0.63 18.66
C ARG A 485 25.69 -0.78 17.78
N ASP A 486 26.01 0.25 17.00
CA ASP A 486 27.19 0.21 16.12
C ASP A 486 28.48 -0.05 16.92
N VAL A 487 28.56 0.47 18.16
CA VAL A 487 29.69 0.28 19.09
C VAL A 487 29.91 -1.18 19.52
N ASP A 488 28.90 -2.05 19.37
CA ASP A 488 29.04 -3.49 19.61
C ASP A 488 29.23 -4.24 18.28
N VAL A 489 28.41 -3.92 17.28
CA VAL A 489 28.32 -4.68 16.03
C VAL A 489 29.54 -4.46 15.14
N ALA A 490 29.98 -3.21 14.95
CA ALA A 490 31.07 -2.93 14.02
C ALA A 490 32.39 -3.58 14.50
N PRO A 491 32.80 -3.46 15.78
CA PRO A 491 33.96 -4.18 16.30
C PRO A 491 33.83 -5.70 16.19
N PHE A 492 32.66 -6.27 16.51
CA PHE A 492 32.39 -7.70 16.39
C PHE A 492 32.60 -8.19 14.96
N LEU A 493 31.99 -7.52 13.98
CA LEU A 493 32.10 -7.88 12.56
C LEU A 493 33.52 -7.76 12.03
N LEU A 494 34.25 -6.70 12.38
CA LEU A 494 35.63 -6.54 11.92
C LEU A 494 36.55 -7.61 12.50
N ARG A 495 36.38 -7.99 13.78
CA ARG A 495 37.17 -9.09 14.37
C ARG A 495 36.89 -10.42 13.69
N GLU A 496 35.63 -10.75 13.41
CA GLU A 496 35.28 -11.96 12.66
C GLU A 496 35.81 -11.91 11.23
N ALA A 497 35.72 -10.76 10.55
CA ALA A 497 36.25 -10.60 9.20
C ALA A 497 37.79 -10.71 9.17
N LEU A 498 38.50 -10.19 10.17
CA LEU A 498 39.95 -10.36 10.30
C LEU A 498 40.34 -11.83 10.52
N ARG A 499 39.55 -12.58 11.30
CA ARG A 499 39.73 -14.03 11.48
C ARG A 499 39.52 -14.78 10.17
N VAL A 500 38.45 -14.46 9.43
CA VAL A 500 38.13 -15.07 8.13
C VAL A 500 39.17 -14.70 7.06
N ALA A 501 39.66 -13.46 7.05
CA ALA A 501 40.68 -13.00 6.13
C ALA A 501 42.10 -13.52 6.45
N ALA A 502 42.32 -14.11 7.62
CA ALA A 502 43.62 -14.59 8.10
C ALA A 502 44.71 -13.50 8.09
N ASP A 503 45.64 -13.53 7.14
CA ASP A 503 46.73 -12.56 6.94
C ASP A 503 46.39 -11.48 5.89
N ARG A 504 45.28 -11.64 5.17
CA ARG A 504 44.83 -10.71 4.11
C ARG A 504 44.14 -9.47 4.67
N LYS A 505 43.93 -8.47 3.81
CA LYS A 505 43.24 -7.23 4.19
C LYS A 505 41.73 -7.44 4.32
N VAL A 506 41.06 -6.61 5.10
CA VAL A 506 39.59 -6.53 5.17
C VAL A 506 39.14 -5.21 4.55
N ALA A 507 38.18 -5.27 3.65
CA ALA A 507 37.50 -4.06 3.17
C ALA A 507 36.26 -3.79 4.03
N VAL A 508 36.01 -2.54 4.39
CA VAL A 508 34.83 -2.11 5.12
C VAL A 508 34.05 -1.14 4.24
N LEU A 509 32.87 -1.56 3.81
CA LEU A 509 31.97 -0.76 2.98
C LEU A 509 30.96 -0.05 3.88
N LEU A 510 31.04 1.28 3.95
CA LEU A 510 30.19 2.09 4.82
C LEU A 510 29.27 2.98 3.98
N GLU A 511 27.98 2.96 4.28
CA GLU A 511 27.03 3.91 3.69
C GLU A 511 27.45 5.36 4.00
N ARG A 512 27.40 6.27 3.02
CA ARG A 512 27.75 7.69 3.18
C ARG A 512 26.66 8.46 3.92
N THR A 513 26.46 8.10 5.18
CA THR A 513 25.52 8.71 6.12
C THR A 513 26.13 8.77 7.51
N ASP A 514 25.44 9.40 8.45
CA ASP A 514 25.86 9.39 9.85
C ASP A 514 25.89 8.00 10.47
N TRP A 515 25.13 7.04 9.93
CA TRP A 515 25.23 5.64 10.34
C TRP A 515 26.57 5.03 9.92
N GLY A 516 27.04 5.27 8.69
CA GLY A 516 28.38 4.86 8.28
C GLY A 516 29.49 5.56 9.08
N ARG A 517 29.34 6.86 9.38
CA ARG A 517 30.29 7.59 10.25
C ARG A 517 30.32 7.04 11.68
N SER A 518 29.16 6.64 12.21
CA SER A 518 29.04 5.99 13.52
C SER A 518 29.78 4.64 13.54
N ASN A 519 29.65 3.84 12.47
CA ASN A 519 30.41 2.61 12.30
C ASN A 519 31.92 2.87 12.17
N GLU A 520 32.34 3.83 11.35
CA GLU A 520 33.76 4.22 11.22
C GLU A 520 34.39 4.57 12.58
N ALA A 521 33.69 5.40 13.37
CA ALA A 521 34.14 5.76 14.71
C ALA A 521 34.24 4.55 15.65
N ALA A 522 33.27 3.65 15.62
CA ALA A 522 33.26 2.42 16.42
C ALA A 522 34.42 1.47 16.06
N LEU A 523 34.92 1.50 14.82
CA LEU A 523 35.99 0.63 14.34
C LEU A 523 37.40 1.10 14.76
N ALA A 524 37.57 2.34 15.19
CA ALA A 524 38.89 2.95 15.43
C ALA A 524 39.80 2.12 16.35
N GLY A 525 39.26 1.58 17.44
CA GLY A 525 40.02 0.75 18.38
C GLY A 525 40.50 -0.56 17.75
N VAL A 526 39.61 -1.27 17.04
CA VAL A 526 39.95 -2.55 16.39
C VAL A 526 40.93 -2.34 15.23
N ILE A 527 40.83 -1.24 14.50
CA ILE A 527 41.78 -0.88 13.43
C ILE A 527 43.17 -0.60 14.02
N ALA A 528 43.24 0.11 15.16
CA ALA A 528 44.51 0.36 15.85
C ALA A 528 45.16 -0.94 16.36
N GLU A 529 44.37 -1.88 16.87
CA GLU A 529 44.83 -3.21 17.31
C GLU A 529 45.32 -4.09 16.14
N ALA A 530 44.61 -4.08 15.00
CA ALA A 530 44.90 -4.93 13.86
C ALA A 530 46.00 -4.40 12.93
N GLY A 531 46.30 -3.10 12.98
CA GLY A 531 47.15 -2.40 12.02
C GLY A 531 46.34 -1.71 10.92
N SER A 532 46.55 -0.41 10.70
CA SER A 532 45.76 0.40 9.76
C SER A 532 45.92 0.00 8.30
N ASP A 533 47.01 -0.69 7.95
CA ASP A 533 47.28 -1.23 6.62
C ASP A 533 46.47 -2.50 6.30
N ARG A 534 45.93 -3.16 7.34
CA ARG A 534 45.07 -4.35 7.23
C ARG A 534 43.63 -4.03 6.89
N VAL A 535 43.18 -2.79 7.06
CA VAL A 535 41.78 -2.39 6.88
C VAL A 535 41.67 -1.31 5.80
N VAL A 536 40.77 -1.52 4.84
CA VAL A 536 40.48 -0.56 3.76
C VAL A 536 39.04 -0.10 3.89
N ILE A 537 38.81 1.18 4.20
CA ILE A 537 37.46 1.75 4.27
C ILE A 537 37.08 2.33 2.91
N GLU A 538 35.90 1.96 2.41
CA GLU A 538 35.29 2.49 1.19
C GLU A 538 33.88 2.99 1.51
N TRP A 539 33.51 4.12 0.90
CA TRP A 539 32.21 4.75 1.12
C TRP A 539 31.25 4.43 -0.02
N VAL A 540 30.02 4.04 0.33
CA VAL A 540 28.95 3.68 -0.60
C VAL A 540 27.87 4.77 -0.58
N ASN A 541 27.50 5.28 -1.74
CA ASN A 541 26.40 6.24 -1.84
C ASN A 541 25.05 5.51 -1.86
N ARG A 542 24.00 6.14 -1.32
CA ARG A 542 22.63 5.63 -1.47
C ARG A 542 22.21 5.64 -2.95
N GLY A 543 21.58 4.56 -3.40
CA GLY A 543 21.23 4.35 -4.81
C GLY A 543 22.42 4.03 -5.70
N GLU A 544 23.58 3.68 -5.15
CA GLU A 544 24.69 3.18 -5.96
C GLU A 544 24.41 1.73 -6.41
N HIS A 545 24.67 1.44 -7.70
CA HIS A 545 24.32 0.15 -8.32
C HIS A 545 25.53 -0.58 -8.93
N GLU A 546 26.64 0.13 -9.19
CA GLU A 546 27.80 -0.39 -9.93
C GLU A 546 28.99 -0.71 -9.01
N PHE A 547 29.10 -1.97 -8.59
CA PHE A 547 30.14 -2.39 -7.63
C PHE A 547 31.22 -3.31 -8.21
N VAL A 548 31.01 -3.95 -9.36
CA VAL A 548 31.94 -4.96 -9.91
C VAL A 548 33.37 -4.41 -10.07
N PRO A 549 33.59 -3.22 -10.69
CA PRO A 549 34.96 -2.69 -10.82
C PRO A 549 35.62 -2.42 -9.47
N ARG A 550 34.86 -1.88 -8.51
CA ARG A 550 35.36 -1.58 -7.16
C ARG A 550 35.76 -2.86 -6.42
N LEU A 551 34.93 -3.90 -6.47
CA LEU A 551 35.22 -5.17 -5.82
C LEU A 551 36.44 -5.89 -6.44
N ARG A 552 36.62 -5.82 -7.76
CA ARG A 552 37.84 -6.34 -8.43
C ARG A 552 39.11 -5.63 -7.95
N VAL A 553 39.06 -4.30 -7.81
CA VAL A 553 40.19 -3.52 -7.28
C VAL A 553 40.51 -3.94 -5.84
N LEU A 554 39.50 -4.19 -5.00
CA LEU A 554 39.72 -4.68 -3.63
C LEU A 554 40.38 -6.06 -3.61
N GLN A 555 39.94 -7.00 -4.47
CA GLN A 555 40.59 -8.31 -4.62
C GLN A 555 42.05 -8.18 -5.04
N GLN A 556 42.35 -7.33 -6.03
CA GLN A 556 43.71 -7.07 -6.49
C GLN A 556 44.60 -6.43 -5.41
N ARG A 557 44.02 -5.68 -4.48
CA ARG A 557 44.69 -5.10 -3.30
C ARG A 557 44.91 -6.12 -2.17
N GLY A 558 44.61 -7.39 -2.38
CA GLY A 558 44.81 -8.46 -1.41
C GLY A 558 43.75 -8.53 -0.32
N VAL A 559 42.55 -7.95 -0.53
CA VAL A 559 41.42 -8.09 0.41
C VAL A 559 40.93 -9.53 0.42
N GLY A 560 40.77 -10.12 1.61
CA GLY A 560 40.31 -11.49 1.83
C GLY A 560 38.89 -11.62 2.40
N ALA A 561 38.33 -10.55 2.97
CA ALA A 561 36.94 -10.50 3.43
C ALA A 561 36.39 -9.07 3.35
N VAL A 562 35.07 -8.95 3.28
CA VAL A 562 34.37 -7.66 3.25
C VAL A 562 33.43 -7.54 4.44
N VAL A 563 33.56 -6.45 5.19
CA VAL A 563 32.55 -5.99 6.15
C VAL A 563 31.65 -4.98 5.45
N MET A 564 30.33 -5.08 5.65
CA MET A 564 29.37 -4.19 5.00
C MET A 564 28.36 -3.62 5.99
N ALA A 565 28.34 -2.29 6.13
CA ALA A 565 27.30 -1.52 6.81
C ALA A 565 26.53 -0.70 5.77
N THR A 566 25.64 -1.37 5.04
CA THR A 566 24.73 -0.79 4.06
C THR A 566 23.31 -1.35 4.26
N ASN A 567 22.32 -0.68 3.68
CA ASN A 567 20.93 -1.11 3.73
C ASN A 567 20.58 -2.05 2.56
N PHE A 568 19.33 -2.53 2.54
CA PHE A 568 18.83 -3.52 1.59
C PHE A 568 19.24 -3.26 0.13
N VAL A 569 18.96 -2.07 -0.42
CA VAL A 569 19.18 -1.77 -1.84
C VAL A 569 20.65 -1.94 -2.23
N GLU A 570 21.55 -1.24 -1.55
CA GLU A 570 22.99 -1.30 -1.85
C GLU A 570 23.55 -2.70 -1.56
N SER A 571 23.07 -3.35 -0.49
CA SER A 571 23.48 -4.73 -0.15
C SER A 571 23.20 -5.70 -1.29
N VAL A 572 22.03 -5.62 -1.92
CA VAL A 572 21.65 -6.48 -3.05
C VAL A 572 22.62 -6.28 -4.21
N HIS A 573 22.93 -5.03 -4.56
CA HIS A 573 23.87 -4.72 -5.64
C HIS A 573 25.30 -5.19 -5.33
N ILE A 574 25.76 -5.01 -4.09
CA ILE A 574 27.09 -5.47 -3.66
C ILE A 574 27.19 -6.99 -3.74
N VAL A 575 26.20 -7.73 -3.22
CA VAL A 575 26.23 -9.20 -3.20
C VAL A 575 26.07 -9.78 -4.60
N ASN A 576 25.19 -9.22 -5.44
CA ASN A 576 25.07 -9.62 -6.84
C ASN A 576 26.33 -9.31 -7.65
N ALA A 577 27.03 -8.21 -7.35
CA ALA A 577 28.32 -7.90 -7.96
C ALA A 577 29.44 -8.84 -7.48
N MET A 578 29.43 -9.23 -6.20
CA MET A 578 30.38 -10.18 -5.63
C MET A 578 30.29 -11.55 -6.31
N ALA A 579 29.07 -12.01 -6.63
CA ALA A 579 28.82 -13.26 -7.33
C ALA A 579 29.34 -13.28 -8.79
N GLN A 580 29.67 -12.12 -9.37
CA GLN A 580 30.22 -11.99 -10.72
C GLN A 580 31.76 -12.01 -10.74
N LEU A 581 32.41 -12.08 -9.59
CA LEU A 581 33.86 -12.19 -9.49
C LEU A 581 34.29 -13.64 -9.67
N ASP A 582 35.48 -13.86 -10.22
CA ASP A 582 36.03 -15.22 -10.40
C ASP A 582 36.22 -15.95 -9.05
N HIS A 583 36.51 -15.19 -7.99
CA HIS A 583 36.72 -15.69 -6.63
C HIS A 583 35.94 -14.86 -5.60
N PRO A 584 34.62 -15.04 -5.46
CA PRO A 584 33.80 -14.29 -4.52
C PRO A 584 34.40 -14.29 -3.10
N LEU A 585 34.49 -13.11 -2.47
CA LEU A 585 34.98 -12.95 -1.10
C LEU A 585 33.84 -13.17 -0.10
N PRO A 586 34.11 -13.71 1.10
CA PRO A 586 33.13 -13.76 2.18
C PRO A 586 32.73 -12.35 2.61
N ILE A 587 31.44 -12.16 2.87
CA ILE A 587 30.84 -10.90 3.30
C ILE A 587 30.24 -11.09 4.69
N LEU A 588 30.68 -10.25 5.62
CA LEU A 588 30.11 -10.14 6.95
C LEU A 588 29.37 -8.80 7.07
N SER A 589 28.07 -8.84 7.23
CA SER A 589 27.24 -7.64 7.13
C SER A 589 26.56 -7.27 8.44
N HIS A 590 26.38 -5.97 8.63
CA HIS A 590 25.42 -5.44 9.58
C HIS A 590 24.00 -5.86 9.17
N TRP A 591 23.03 -5.81 10.08
CA TRP A 591 21.66 -6.28 9.83
C TRP A 591 20.82 -5.48 8.83
N GLY A 592 21.33 -4.36 8.29
CA GLY A 592 20.56 -3.41 7.48
C GLY A 592 19.98 -4.03 6.22
N LEU A 593 20.66 -5.04 5.66
CA LEU A 593 20.21 -5.80 4.50
C LEU A 593 18.84 -6.47 4.71
N THR A 594 18.49 -6.82 5.95
CA THR A 594 17.23 -7.51 6.27
C THR A 594 16.02 -6.57 6.35
N GLY A 595 16.22 -5.27 6.10
CA GLY A 595 15.13 -4.29 6.05
C GLY A 595 14.26 -4.35 4.79
N GLY A 596 14.65 -5.11 3.78
CA GLY A 596 13.86 -5.42 2.58
C GLY A 596 13.94 -6.90 2.22
N ASP A 597 13.33 -7.31 1.10
CA ASP A 597 13.28 -8.72 0.66
C ASP A 597 14.62 -9.17 0.02
N PHE A 598 15.67 -9.17 0.84
CA PHE A 598 17.03 -9.47 0.41
C PHE A 598 17.16 -10.86 -0.17
N TRP A 599 16.54 -11.86 0.46
CA TRP A 599 16.67 -13.25 0.04
C TRP A 599 16.15 -13.44 -1.39
N THR A 600 14.95 -12.94 -1.70
CA THR A 600 14.40 -13.02 -3.05
C THR A 600 15.26 -12.25 -4.05
N ALA A 601 15.73 -11.05 -3.68
CA ALA A 601 16.52 -10.18 -4.56
C ALA A 601 17.95 -10.69 -4.86
N ALA A 602 18.51 -11.53 -3.98
CA ALA A 602 19.88 -12.03 -4.08
C ALA A 602 19.98 -13.57 -4.13
N GLU A 603 18.87 -14.29 -4.31
CA GLU A 603 18.80 -15.77 -4.21
C GLU A 603 19.87 -16.48 -5.05
N LYS A 604 20.09 -16.01 -6.29
CA LYS A 604 21.10 -16.57 -7.20
C LYS A 604 22.52 -16.34 -6.69
N ALA A 605 22.82 -15.13 -6.20
CA ALA A 605 24.14 -14.76 -5.70
C ALA A 605 24.49 -15.50 -4.39
N LEU A 606 23.50 -15.76 -3.54
CA LEU A 606 23.66 -16.50 -2.28
C LEU A 606 24.10 -17.96 -2.47
N ARG A 607 24.06 -18.49 -3.70
CA ARG A 607 24.59 -19.83 -4.01
C ARG A 607 26.12 -19.87 -4.10
N THR A 608 26.75 -18.73 -4.33
CA THR A 608 28.21 -18.63 -4.55
C THR A 608 28.90 -17.72 -3.55
N VAL A 609 28.19 -16.75 -2.98
CA VAL A 609 28.73 -15.80 -2.00
C VAL A 609 28.47 -16.29 -0.58
N ASP A 610 29.53 -16.47 0.22
CA ASP A 610 29.41 -16.67 1.68
C ASP A 610 29.00 -15.35 2.33
N LEU A 611 27.68 -15.13 2.47
CA LEU A 611 27.10 -13.99 3.16
C LEU A 611 26.67 -14.41 4.57
N ARG A 612 27.20 -13.69 5.55
CA ARG A 612 26.80 -13.79 6.96
C ARG A 612 26.44 -12.41 7.48
N PHE A 613 25.50 -12.34 8.42
CA PHE A 613 25.05 -11.06 8.95
C PHE A 613 24.60 -11.15 10.40
N VAL A 614 24.75 -10.05 11.14
CA VAL A 614 24.39 -10.03 12.56
C VAL A 614 22.87 -9.99 12.73
N GLN A 615 22.36 -10.73 13.72
CA GLN A 615 20.99 -10.66 14.19
C GLN A 615 20.94 -10.74 15.71
N SER A 616 19.93 -10.13 16.32
CA SER A 616 19.67 -10.23 17.76
C SER A 616 18.92 -11.49 18.15
N ALA A 617 18.27 -12.15 17.19
CA ALA A 617 17.60 -13.43 17.34
C ALA A 617 17.62 -14.22 16.02
N VAL A 618 17.67 -15.55 16.12
CA VAL A 618 17.63 -16.48 14.99
C VAL A 618 16.63 -17.60 15.25
N LEU A 619 16.21 -18.31 14.19
CA LEU A 619 15.30 -19.46 14.29
C LEU A 619 15.93 -20.71 13.68
N PRO A 620 15.73 -21.91 14.26
CA PRO A 620 15.04 -22.18 15.51
C PRO A 620 15.79 -21.60 16.71
N THR A 621 15.09 -21.40 17.82
CA THR A 621 15.65 -20.88 19.08
C THR A 621 15.51 -21.94 20.17
N ASP A 622 16.47 -21.95 21.09
CA ASP A 622 16.48 -22.71 22.33
C ASP A 622 15.71 -21.99 23.47
N ARG A 623 15.40 -20.70 23.33
CA ARG A 623 14.61 -19.95 24.31
C ARG A 623 13.12 -20.30 24.19
N PRO A 624 12.50 -20.95 25.20
CA PRO A 624 11.10 -21.38 25.11
C PRO A 624 10.12 -20.22 24.92
N ALA A 625 10.39 -19.08 25.56
CA ALA A 625 9.57 -17.88 25.44
C ALA A 625 9.50 -17.37 23.98
N LEU A 626 10.64 -17.32 23.28
CA LEU A 626 10.69 -16.93 21.88
C LEU A 626 10.04 -17.99 20.97
N ALA A 627 10.27 -19.28 21.23
CA ALA A 627 9.62 -20.35 20.47
C ALA A 627 8.08 -20.27 20.56
N GLN A 628 7.53 -20.11 21.76
CA GLN A 628 6.09 -19.96 21.98
C GLN A 628 5.55 -18.67 21.35
N TRP A 629 6.29 -17.56 21.47
CA TRP A 629 5.91 -16.29 20.87
C TRP A 629 5.83 -16.39 19.35
N ILE A 630 6.78 -17.06 18.69
CA ILE A 630 6.79 -17.26 17.24
C ILE A 630 5.58 -18.09 16.78
N THR A 631 5.20 -19.13 17.51
CA THR A 631 3.97 -19.89 17.22
C THR A 631 2.74 -19.00 17.24
N GLY A 632 2.61 -18.15 18.27
CA GLY A 632 1.52 -17.19 18.38
C GLY A 632 1.55 -16.12 17.28
N TYR A 633 2.72 -15.59 16.94
CA TYR A 633 2.91 -14.63 15.87
C TYR A 633 2.47 -15.19 14.51
N ARG A 634 2.90 -16.43 14.19
CA ARG A 634 2.51 -17.13 12.96
C ARG A 634 1.01 -17.32 12.88
N ALA A 635 0.38 -17.77 13.98
CA ALA A 635 -1.08 -17.94 14.02
C ALA A 635 -1.82 -16.62 13.82
N TYR A 636 -1.38 -15.53 14.47
CA TYR A 636 -2.05 -14.23 14.39
C TYR A 636 -1.99 -13.59 12.99
N TYR A 637 -0.87 -13.75 12.30
CA TYR A 637 -0.66 -13.22 10.94
C TYR A 637 -0.98 -14.23 9.81
N GLY A 638 -1.44 -15.44 10.15
CA GLY A 638 -1.78 -16.49 9.18
C GLY A 638 -0.57 -17.03 8.41
N LEU A 639 0.61 -17.05 9.04
CA LEU A 639 1.83 -17.56 8.42
C LEU A 639 1.92 -19.09 8.59
N LYS A 640 2.21 -19.80 7.50
CA LYS A 640 2.46 -21.25 7.55
C LYS A 640 3.74 -21.54 8.35
N PRO A 641 3.90 -22.71 9.02
CA PRO A 641 5.08 -23.04 9.82
C PRO A 641 6.44 -22.90 9.11
N GLU A 642 6.48 -23.16 7.81
CA GLU A 642 7.67 -23.10 6.95
C GLU A 642 7.95 -21.70 6.41
N GLN A 643 6.98 -20.77 6.48
CA GLN A 643 7.15 -19.43 5.93
C GLN A 643 8.17 -18.63 6.75
N PRO A 644 9.13 -17.92 6.14
CA PRO A 644 10.05 -17.06 6.88
C PRO A 644 9.34 -15.93 7.63
N VAL A 645 9.88 -15.57 8.80
CA VAL A 645 9.49 -14.34 9.49
C VAL A 645 10.41 -13.22 9.00
N ALA A 646 9.87 -12.35 8.15
CA ALA A 646 10.61 -11.22 7.60
C ALA A 646 11.06 -10.26 8.72
N ALA A 647 12.31 -9.80 8.64
CA ALA A 647 12.85 -8.76 9.52
C ALA A 647 12.60 -9.00 11.03
N LEU A 648 12.74 -10.26 11.47
CA LEU A 648 12.38 -10.74 12.82
C LEU A 648 12.81 -9.80 13.96
N SER A 649 14.03 -9.29 13.91
CA SER A 649 14.58 -8.36 14.91
C SER A 649 13.69 -7.13 15.11
N GLY A 650 13.20 -6.50 14.03
CA GLY A 650 12.33 -5.32 14.13
C GLY A 650 11.00 -5.62 14.82
N THR A 651 10.41 -6.79 14.54
CA THR A 651 9.18 -7.21 15.20
C THR A 651 9.39 -7.49 16.68
N LEU A 652 10.42 -8.27 17.03
CA LEU A 652 10.70 -8.60 18.43
C LEU A 652 11.02 -7.34 19.23
N HIS A 653 11.87 -6.46 18.70
CA HIS A 653 12.29 -5.25 19.43
C HIS A 653 11.14 -4.28 19.64
N SER A 654 10.30 -4.08 18.62
CA SER A 654 9.14 -3.21 18.75
C SER A 654 8.10 -3.78 19.73
N TYR A 655 7.84 -5.08 19.66
CA TYR A 655 6.97 -5.76 20.61
C TYR A 655 7.46 -5.55 22.05
N GLU A 656 8.76 -5.80 22.28
CA GLU A 656 9.40 -5.69 23.59
C GLU A 656 9.35 -4.27 24.16
N LEU A 657 9.67 -3.27 23.32
CA LEU A 657 9.60 -1.85 23.71
C LEU A 657 8.19 -1.41 24.08
N VAL A 658 7.16 -1.87 23.36
CA VAL A 658 5.77 -1.56 23.69
C VAL A 658 5.33 -2.24 24.99
N GLN A 659 5.83 -3.45 25.28
CA GLN A 659 5.58 -4.11 26.58
C GLN A 659 6.27 -3.38 27.74
N LEU A 660 7.51 -2.92 27.55
CA LEU A 660 8.22 -2.08 28.53
C LEU A 660 7.50 -0.76 28.77
N LEU A 661 7.04 -0.09 27.70
CA LEU A 661 6.21 1.11 27.80
C LEU A 661 4.92 0.85 28.59
N ALA A 662 4.22 -0.25 28.31
CA ALA A 662 3.01 -0.63 29.03
C ALA A 662 3.27 -0.85 30.52
N GLN A 663 4.38 -1.48 30.87
CA GLN A 663 4.81 -1.64 32.26
C GLN A 663 5.11 -0.28 32.92
N ALA A 664 5.81 0.60 32.23
CA ALA A 664 6.11 1.95 32.73
C ALA A 664 4.84 2.79 32.92
N ILE A 665 3.86 2.71 32.01
CA ILE A 665 2.56 3.40 32.17
C ILE A 665 1.80 2.87 33.40
N ARG A 666 1.79 1.55 33.62
CA ARG A 666 1.17 0.97 34.82
C ARG A 666 1.87 1.42 36.10
N GLN A 667 3.19 1.48 36.10
CA GLN A 667 4.00 1.94 37.22
C GLN A 667 3.78 3.43 37.51
N ALA A 668 3.72 4.26 36.47
CA ALA A 668 3.45 5.70 36.61
C ALA A 668 2.02 5.96 37.11
N GLY A 669 1.06 5.09 36.78
CA GLY A 669 -0.36 5.24 37.15
C GLY A 669 -1.08 6.38 36.42
N VAL A 670 -0.37 7.13 35.56
CA VAL A 670 -0.88 8.27 34.80
C VAL A 670 -0.38 8.22 33.36
N ALA A 671 -1.18 8.75 32.43
CA ALA A 671 -0.82 8.85 31.01
C ALA A 671 -0.07 10.17 30.69
N ASP A 672 0.81 10.61 31.60
CA ASP A 672 1.67 11.78 31.42
C ASP A 672 3.03 11.36 30.87
N ARG A 673 3.51 12.05 29.85
CA ARG A 673 4.70 11.64 29.10
C ARG A 673 5.99 11.75 29.92
N ALA A 674 6.12 12.77 30.77
CA ALA A 674 7.29 12.92 31.64
C ALA A 674 7.29 11.84 32.72
N ALA A 675 6.15 11.57 33.36
CA ALA A 675 6.01 10.48 34.33
C ALA A 675 6.29 9.10 33.72
N ILE A 676 5.84 8.85 32.49
CA ILE A 676 6.14 7.60 31.76
C ILE A 676 7.63 7.47 31.46
N ARG A 677 8.27 8.56 31.00
CA ARG A 677 9.72 8.61 30.77
C ARG A 677 10.49 8.28 32.05
N ASP A 678 10.10 8.86 33.18
CA ASP A 678 10.75 8.59 34.46
C ASP A 678 10.50 7.14 34.91
N ALA A 679 9.29 6.61 34.73
CA ALA A 679 8.99 5.21 35.04
C ALA A 679 9.79 4.22 34.18
N LEU A 680 10.06 4.54 32.90
CA LEU A 680 10.93 3.72 32.04
C LEU A 680 12.35 3.59 32.61
N GLU A 681 12.92 4.65 33.19
CA GLU A 681 14.23 4.60 33.85
C GLU A 681 14.24 3.75 35.13
N HIS A 682 13.07 3.49 35.73
CA HIS A 682 12.93 2.83 37.04
C HIS A 682 12.18 1.50 36.97
N LEU A 683 12.24 0.81 35.83
CA LEU A 683 11.70 -0.55 35.72
C LEU A 683 12.66 -1.56 36.39
N ASP A 684 12.18 -2.27 37.40
CA ASP A 684 12.99 -3.24 38.15
C ASP A 684 13.22 -4.56 37.40
N HIS A 685 12.24 -5.05 36.64
CA HIS A 685 12.38 -6.31 35.94
C HIS A 685 11.39 -6.42 34.77
N HIS A 686 11.80 -7.06 33.68
CA HIS A 686 10.96 -7.42 32.55
C HIS A 686 11.28 -8.85 32.06
N GLN A 687 10.27 -9.72 32.03
CA GLN A 687 10.40 -11.06 31.44
C GLN A 687 10.17 -10.97 29.93
N GLY A 688 11.25 -10.94 29.18
CA GLY A 688 11.18 -10.63 27.76
C GLY A 688 11.11 -11.82 26.84
N VAL A 689 10.76 -11.58 25.59
CA VAL A 689 10.72 -12.65 24.56
C VAL A 689 12.14 -13.03 24.15
N ILE A 690 13.01 -12.04 23.97
CA ILE A 690 14.41 -12.21 23.53
C ILE A 690 15.30 -12.68 24.68
N ARG A 691 15.17 -12.04 25.84
CA ARG A 691 15.86 -12.35 27.09
C ARG A 691 15.14 -11.70 28.26
N ASP A 692 15.56 -12.00 29.48
CA ASP A 692 15.06 -11.33 30.67
C ASP A 692 15.91 -10.07 30.98
N TYR A 693 15.28 -9.04 31.52
CA TYR A 693 15.89 -7.74 31.79
C TYR A 693 15.66 -7.36 33.25
N ALA A 694 16.71 -7.30 34.07
CA ALA A 694 16.62 -6.96 35.50
C ALA A 694 16.74 -5.45 35.82
N ALA A 695 16.92 -4.61 34.82
CA ALA A 695 16.85 -3.14 34.90
C ALA A 695 17.01 -2.66 33.45
N PRO A 696 15.94 -2.74 32.63
CA PRO A 696 16.02 -2.50 31.19
C PRO A 696 16.75 -1.18 30.87
N PHE A 697 16.31 -0.10 31.51
CA PHE A 697 16.90 1.23 31.42
C PHE A 697 17.36 1.69 32.81
N GLY A 698 17.87 2.91 32.90
CA GLY A 698 18.30 3.53 34.16
C GLY A 698 18.41 5.05 34.02
N PRO A 699 18.49 5.81 35.12
CA PRO A 699 18.75 7.24 35.07
C PRO A 699 20.00 7.56 34.24
N GLY A 700 19.83 8.26 33.12
CA GLY A 700 20.91 8.57 32.17
C GLY A 700 21.42 7.37 31.34
N ARG A 701 20.87 6.17 31.52
CA ARG A 701 21.12 4.96 30.72
C ARG A 701 19.86 4.58 29.95
N HIS A 702 19.75 5.12 28.75
CA HIS A 702 18.62 4.95 27.85
C HIS A 702 18.82 3.86 26.79
N GLU A 703 19.91 3.12 26.93
CA GLU A 703 20.24 1.92 26.20
C GLU A 703 19.92 0.70 27.05
N ILE A 704 19.49 -0.39 26.41
CA ILE A 704 19.21 -1.63 27.13
C ILE A 704 20.47 -2.14 27.87
N ALA A 705 20.35 -2.37 29.18
CA ALA A 705 21.47 -2.80 30.00
C ALA A 705 22.03 -4.16 29.54
N GLY A 706 23.34 -4.23 29.27
CA GLY A 706 24.00 -5.44 28.81
C GLY A 706 23.85 -5.77 27.31
N GLY A 707 23.20 -4.89 26.52
CA GLY A 707 23.07 -5.07 25.07
C GLY A 707 22.13 -6.21 24.67
N LEU A 708 22.17 -6.61 23.40
CA LEU A 708 21.46 -7.78 22.89
C LEU A 708 22.48 -8.83 22.42
N PRO A 709 22.09 -10.11 22.34
CA PRO A 709 22.92 -11.15 21.75
C PRO A 709 23.36 -10.78 20.32
N LEU A 710 24.59 -11.12 19.96
CA LEU A 710 25.12 -10.97 18.61
C LEU A 710 25.24 -12.37 17.98
N HIS A 711 24.29 -12.73 17.12
CA HIS A 711 24.35 -13.97 16.35
C HIS A 711 24.82 -13.70 14.93
N LEU A 712 25.82 -14.43 14.48
CA LEU A 712 26.18 -14.45 13.07
C LEU A 712 25.22 -15.41 12.35
N ALA A 713 24.37 -14.87 11.50
CA ALA A 713 23.27 -15.57 10.84
C ALA A 713 23.50 -15.65 9.32
N ARG A 714 22.72 -16.53 8.67
CA ARG A 714 22.63 -16.66 7.21
C ARG A 714 21.19 -16.96 6.80
N PHE A 715 20.89 -16.81 5.52
CA PHE A 715 19.66 -17.34 4.95
C PHE A 715 19.82 -18.84 4.66
N ASN A 716 18.79 -19.64 4.96
CA ASN A 716 18.67 -21.01 4.44
C ASN A 716 18.04 -21.02 3.04
N ALA A 717 17.83 -22.22 2.48
CA ALA A 717 17.27 -22.39 1.13
C ALA A 717 15.82 -21.91 0.98
N GLN A 718 15.11 -21.65 2.08
CA GLN A 718 13.74 -21.14 2.12
C GLN A 718 13.69 -19.65 2.50
N GLY A 719 14.83 -18.99 2.69
CA GLY A 719 14.90 -17.59 3.10
C GLY A 719 14.71 -17.34 4.60
N GLN A 720 14.69 -18.40 5.42
CA GLN A 720 14.68 -18.24 6.87
C GLN A 720 16.07 -17.86 7.38
N ILE A 721 16.10 -16.91 8.32
CA ILE A 721 17.31 -16.50 9.02
C ILE A 721 17.65 -17.54 10.10
N VAL A 722 18.78 -18.22 9.91
CA VAL A 722 19.30 -19.28 10.78
C VAL A 722 20.70 -18.94 11.25
N LEU A 723 21.19 -19.59 12.30
CA LEU A 723 22.59 -19.45 12.73
C LEU A 723 23.55 -19.89 11.60
N ALA A 724 24.64 -19.16 11.41
CA ALA A 724 25.60 -19.44 10.34
C ALA A 724 26.49 -20.65 10.64
N GLU A 725 26.86 -20.85 11.90
CA GLU A 725 27.71 -21.93 12.42
C GLU A 725 27.11 -22.57 13.67
#